data_AF-A0A813PWL5-F1
#
_entry.id   AF-A0A813PWL5-F1
#
_cell.length_a   1.000
_cell.length_b   1.000
_cell.length_c   1.000
_cell.angle_alpha   90.00
_cell.angle_beta   90.00
_cell.angle_gamma   90.00
#
_symmetry.space_group_name_H-M   'P 1'
#
loop_
_entity.id
_entity.type
_entity.pdbx_description
1 polymer ?
#
loop_
_entity_poly.entity_id
_entity_poly.type
_entity_poly.pdbx_seq_one_letter_code
_entity_poly.pdbx_strand_id
1 'polypeptide(L)'
;MNKSSTPGIKQIQYDRQLRLWGDHGQKALESGRVCLIGANALGTEILKALVLPGLGSFTIIDHELVTLADCGSNFFVHSSMINQSRARITCDFLTQLNPDVHGIYIDKPSIDDLLKQNTFDFSQFNIVITANLSINTLNILANHLWMLKIPLLVARIYGFIGTIRLQIFEHYVIEAHPDDTIPDLRLDQPLNTFINYCNSIDLNSLTREEHLHLPSLIILFKTLQIWQKQHNRSDLPHTHIDKDEFKKILDQLSHHSSYDIHDKEKYLENFEEAKRTIPSRLVKTNLPSTIKELFQDQSCLELSEQTNIFWFIIHAIKLFTENEGQGLLPVRGEVPDMITNTDSYIKILKIYQEQAKKDCEIVNNYLFDLLKKYRLSNEYIDSYDLAEIYCNNASFLKVLRTTAIKNENNLIDETDSNLSWYIGLYLCDLFYEKFHRYPGEFLSDDRQFEIDLNDLKQISKKLSSKNFMSDDKQQILEELCRYGASELHSIAAFIGGCCAQEAIKLITHQYIPIDNTLIYNGIQQSINKQYNQINADPILIEIAWTAHDYDLHTIPSLQLVTNPLVSRQFSPISNKIFTNLQQLNAEYARYAVWFPYPKLAVAELDPPSGLFQCSNVGENYSIHLSCEQGGGVISKIDFASFGTAIGACGQMKQGTCNAANSSDIIQRACIGQQKCSVTASTDLFGDPCTGTPKRLLVQIECNPPQNNTYWNFTHIDPMLEDFLKATDGHSRIISFSTQPTWLFQQDTPHIYPDNATYVDWGYPVGTKFIDDTMQTLGDYYGRLFAWYTRGGFIDEYGLKHNSGYEYDWDYTEIFNEVEAEHQMTVEYYTRAYDAVIQGIRRHTNNYDMKYVGMALGNHNEFDWYRYFLNHSNHAPDIPLDMISYHFYAIGSSRIDPQSWESFFTQLDTFTFEVEQIEEIRKILSPETRTTIDELGVILSDDNNPNAPLFPLIYWNAAAALYGYAWGKISRYGINVVGHSQLVGYPQLSDLQLQPQYPSVALLNWTTGEGTAKYWTSKLLIDTVDIDNDQAVITRTTDIDNQNIFSQAFIGKNNRRWVLIINKRYGNVDVFLPGCTGGRMQIINEASGFGPATEVTLTLSRITLSPYAIAIVHMPATDV
;
A
#
# COMPACT_ATOMS: atom_id res chain seq x y z
N MET A 1 18.81 -40.04 -13.98
CA MET A 1 17.64 -40.32 -13.13
C MET A 1 17.04 -41.66 -13.55
N ASN A 2 17.13 -42.68 -12.70
CA ASN A 2 16.40 -43.94 -12.86
C ASN A 2 16.29 -44.56 -11.46
N LYS A 3 15.11 -44.42 -10.83
CA LYS A 3 14.54 -45.34 -9.83
C LYS A 3 13.13 -44.86 -9.50
N SER A 4 12.16 -45.40 -10.22
CA SER A 4 10.76 -45.46 -9.80
C SER A 4 10.64 -46.48 -8.66
N SER A 5 10.92 -46.08 -7.43
CA SER A 5 10.46 -46.79 -6.24
C SER A 5 9.13 -46.18 -5.83
N THR A 6 8.09 -47.01 -5.71
CA THR A 6 6.80 -46.60 -5.15
C THR A 6 7.05 -45.94 -3.78
N PRO A 7 6.54 -44.73 -3.51
CA PRO A 7 6.77 -44.04 -2.25
C PRO A 7 6.30 -44.90 -1.07
N GLY A 8 7.05 -44.91 0.03
CA GLY A 8 6.63 -45.58 1.26
C GLY A 8 5.37 -44.96 1.86
N ILE A 9 4.61 -45.71 2.68
CA ILE A 9 3.34 -45.23 3.29
C ILE A 9 3.54 -43.90 4.04
N LYS A 10 4.65 -43.75 4.78
CA LYS A 10 5.02 -42.50 5.47
C LYS A 10 5.31 -41.34 4.53
N GLN A 11 5.97 -41.58 3.39
CA GLN A 11 6.21 -40.54 2.39
C GLN A 11 4.91 -40.04 1.78
N ILE A 12 3.90 -40.90 1.62
CA ILE A 12 2.57 -40.50 1.15
C ILE A 12 1.85 -39.67 2.22
N GLN A 13 1.90 -40.09 3.49
CA GLN A 13 1.28 -39.39 4.60
C GLN A 13 1.88 -37.99 4.82
N TYR A 14 3.20 -37.86 4.72
CA TYR A 14 3.94 -36.63 4.98
C TYR A 14 4.34 -35.84 3.72
N ASP A 15 3.83 -36.18 2.53
CA ASP A 15 4.24 -35.52 1.27
C ASP A 15 4.17 -33.99 1.34
N ARG A 16 3.10 -33.43 1.94
CA ARG A 16 2.89 -31.98 1.99
C ARG A 16 3.92 -31.25 2.84
N GLN A 17 4.32 -31.84 3.96
CA GLN A 17 5.28 -31.25 4.90
C GLN A 17 6.73 -31.56 4.50
N LEU A 18 6.99 -32.70 3.84
CA LEU A 18 8.29 -33.02 3.23
C LEU A 18 8.70 -31.98 2.18
N ARG A 19 7.75 -31.31 1.53
CA ARG A 19 8.01 -30.20 0.60
C ARG A 19 8.48 -28.91 1.29
N LEU A 20 8.31 -28.79 2.60
CA LEU A 20 8.73 -27.64 3.39
C LEU A 20 10.11 -27.90 4.01
N TRP A 21 10.23 -28.97 4.79
CA TRP A 21 11.45 -29.26 5.57
C TRP A 21 12.27 -30.46 5.08
N GLY A 22 11.88 -31.08 3.97
CA GLY A 22 12.61 -32.19 3.37
C GLY A 22 12.61 -33.48 4.21
N ASP A 23 13.23 -34.52 3.66
CA ASP A 23 13.38 -35.82 4.34
C ASP A 23 14.22 -35.72 5.62
N HIS A 24 15.23 -34.83 5.63
CA HIS A 24 16.13 -34.68 6.76
C HIS A 24 15.46 -33.93 7.93
N GLY A 25 14.68 -32.87 7.65
CA GLY A 25 13.85 -32.21 8.67
C GLY A 25 12.79 -33.16 9.23
N GLN A 26 12.19 -34.00 8.39
CA GLN A 26 11.27 -35.04 8.86
C GLN A 26 11.97 -36.05 9.77
N LYS A 27 13.17 -36.50 9.42
CA LYS A 27 13.96 -37.41 10.26
C LYS A 27 14.32 -36.78 11.60
N ALA A 28 14.66 -35.48 11.63
CA ALA A 28 14.90 -34.75 12.87
C ALA A 28 13.64 -34.73 13.73
N LEU A 29 12.47 -34.43 13.13
CA LEU A 29 11.19 -34.43 13.83
C LEU A 29 10.79 -35.81 14.38
N GLU A 30 10.94 -36.88 13.59
CA GLU A 30 10.69 -38.28 14.00
C GLU A 30 11.65 -38.75 15.10
N SER A 31 12.81 -38.11 15.27
CA SER A 31 13.72 -38.36 16.38
C SER A 31 13.48 -37.44 17.59
N GLY A 32 12.67 -36.40 17.39
CA GLY A 32 12.40 -35.36 18.37
C GLY A 32 11.62 -35.85 19.58
N ARG A 33 11.97 -35.31 20.74
CA ARG A 33 11.36 -35.58 22.05
C ARG A 33 10.93 -34.28 22.72
N VAL A 34 9.64 -34.13 22.95
CA VAL A 34 9.06 -32.92 23.57
C VAL A 34 8.44 -33.25 24.93
N CYS A 35 8.74 -32.44 25.94
CA CYS A 35 8.03 -32.50 27.23
C CYS A 35 7.00 -31.37 27.29
N LEU A 36 5.72 -31.69 27.41
CA LEU A 36 4.66 -30.71 27.66
C LEU A 36 4.31 -30.67 29.15
N ILE A 37 4.28 -29.49 29.74
CA ILE A 37 3.80 -29.26 31.11
C ILE A 37 2.47 -28.51 31.04
N GLY A 38 1.39 -29.17 31.49
CA GLY A 38 0.01 -28.68 31.44
C GLY A 38 -0.75 -29.17 30.20
N ALA A 39 -1.76 -30.03 30.39
CA ALA A 39 -2.60 -30.63 29.34
C ALA A 39 -4.00 -29.99 29.26
N ASN A 40 -4.04 -28.66 29.39
CA ASN A 40 -5.22 -27.83 29.15
C ASN A 40 -5.51 -27.68 27.63
N ALA A 41 -6.46 -26.82 27.24
CA ALA A 41 -6.81 -26.67 25.82
C ALA A 41 -5.60 -26.21 24.98
N LEU A 42 -4.81 -25.26 25.48
CA LEU A 42 -3.60 -24.78 24.83
C LEU A 42 -2.56 -25.90 24.68
N GLY A 43 -2.26 -26.63 25.76
CA GLY A 43 -1.27 -27.69 25.73
C GLY A 43 -1.63 -28.82 24.76
N THR A 44 -2.90 -29.20 24.71
CA THR A 44 -3.37 -30.22 23.77
C THR A 44 -3.38 -29.74 22.32
N GLU A 45 -3.68 -28.46 22.05
CA GLU A 45 -3.56 -27.88 20.71
C GLU A 45 -2.11 -27.83 20.22
N ILE A 46 -1.16 -27.49 21.10
CA ILE A 46 0.29 -27.57 20.79
C ILE A 46 0.68 -28.99 20.41
N LEU A 47 0.34 -29.99 21.26
CA LEU A 47 0.72 -31.37 20.98
C LEU A 47 0.01 -31.94 19.76
N LYS A 48 -1.25 -31.59 19.51
CA LYS A 48 -1.94 -31.97 18.27
C LYS A 48 -1.13 -31.55 17.05
N ALA A 49 -0.66 -30.30 17.04
CA ALA A 49 0.12 -29.74 15.95
C ALA A 49 1.55 -30.33 15.84
N LEU A 50 2.07 -31.00 16.87
CA LEU A 50 3.35 -31.73 16.84
C LEU A 50 3.19 -33.22 16.51
N VAL A 51 2.10 -33.84 16.95
CA VAL A 51 1.82 -35.27 16.73
C VAL A 51 1.43 -35.53 15.28
N LEU A 52 0.59 -34.69 14.69
CA LEU A 52 0.16 -34.80 13.29
C LEU A 52 1.34 -34.86 12.30
N PRO A 53 2.36 -33.97 12.39
CA PRO A 53 3.53 -34.05 11.51
C PRO A 53 4.53 -35.16 11.87
N GLY A 54 4.28 -35.96 12.91
CA GLY A 54 5.11 -37.13 13.21
C GLY A 54 6.31 -36.85 14.12
N LEU A 55 6.11 -36.09 15.19
CA LEU A 55 7.07 -36.01 16.29
C LEU A 55 7.43 -37.42 16.80
N GLY A 56 8.69 -37.70 17.11
CA GLY A 56 9.10 -39.02 17.60
C GLY A 56 8.39 -39.46 18.88
N SER A 57 8.47 -38.63 19.92
CA SER A 57 7.77 -38.90 21.18
C SER A 57 7.45 -37.63 21.96
N PHE A 58 6.42 -37.70 22.80
CA PHE A 58 6.09 -36.64 23.74
C PHE A 58 5.81 -37.19 25.14
N THR A 59 6.13 -36.40 26.17
CA THR A 59 5.78 -36.68 27.56
C THR A 59 4.91 -35.56 28.12
N ILE A 60 3.72 -35.90 28.61
CA ILE A 60 2.83 -34.95 29.30
C ILE A 60 3.05 -35.02 30.80
N ILE A 61 3.34 -33.89 31.44
CA ILE A 61 3.36 -33.76 32.90
C ILE A 61 2.19 -32.86 33.31
N ASP A 62 1.15 -33.47 33.88
CA ASP A 62 -0.01 -32.76 34.39
C ASP A 62 -0.71 -33.55 35.49
N HIS A 63 -0.71 -33.00 36.70
CA HIS A 63 -1.27 -33.64 37.89
C HIS A 63 -2.75 -33.35 38.12
N GLU A 64 -3.35 -32.48 37.31
CA GLU A 64 -4.73 -32.08 37.44
C GLU A 64 -5.70 -33.15 36.94
N LEU A 65 -6.93 -33.08 37.44
CA LEU A 65 -8.04 -33.90 36.98
C LEU A 65 -8.89 -33.12 35.98
N VAL A 66 -9.55 -33.82 35.05
CA VAL A 66 -10.49 -33.20 34.12
C VAL A 66 -11.63 -32.52 34.89
N THR A 67 -11.83 -31.25 34.61
CA THR A 67 -12.91 -30.42 35.17
C THR A 67 -14.02 -30.18 34.13
N LEU A 68 -15.12 -29.57 34.58
CA LEU A 68 -16.19 -29.14 33.65
C LEU A 68 -15.71 -28.06 32.68
N ALA A 69 -14.82 -27.16 33.12
CA ALA A 69 -14.25 -26.11 32.28
C ALA A 69 -13.42 -26.71 31.13
N ASP A 70 -12.60 -27.73 31.42
CA ASP A 70 -11.83 -28.44 30.39
C ASP A 70 -12.76 -29.03 29.31
N CYS A 71 -13.93 -29.58 29.69
CA CYS A 71 -14.89 -30.14 28.74
C CYS A 71 -15.51 -29.10 27.79
N GLY A 72 -15.44 -27.81 28.13
CA GLY A 72 -15.94 -26.72 27.30
C GLY A 72 -14.89 -26.15 26.33
N SER A 73 -13.60 -26.27 26.66
CA SER A 73 -12.50 -25.64 25.90
C SER A 73 -11.52 -26.64 25.28
N ASN A 74 -11.44 -27.89 25.75
CA ASN A 74 -10.47 -28.87 25.29
C ASN A 74 -11.16 -29.99 24.49
N PHE A 75 -10.77 -30.11 23.21
CA PHE A 75 -11.35 -31.06 22.26
C PHE A 75 -11.16 -32.54 22.66
N PHE A 76 -10.15 -32.84 23.49
CA PHE A 76 -9.74 -34.20 23.84
C PHE A 76 -10.36 -34.72 25.14
N VAL A 77 -11.31 -34.00 25.76
CA VAL A 77 -11.98 -34.46 26.97
C VAL A 77 -13.49 -34.27 26.87
N HIS A 78 -14.24 -35.11 27.58
CA HIS A 78 -15.70 -35.09 27.58
C HIS A 78 -16.25 -35.13 29.01
N SER A 79 -17.51 -34.73 29.21
CA SER A 79 -18.13 -34.66 30.54
C SER A 79 -18.15 -35.99 31.31
N SER A 80 -18.12 -37.13 30.62
CA SER A 80 -18.00 -38.47 31.22
C SER A 80 -16.64 -38.74 31.87
N MET A 81 -15.63 -37.90 31.60
CA MET A 81 -14.25 -38.06 32.02
C MET A 81 -13.86 -37.15 33.19
N ILE A 82 -14.81 -36.36 33.72
CA ILE A 82 -14.58 -35.47 34.86
C ILE A 82 -14.06 -36.29 36.07
N ASN A 83 -13.11 -35.71 36.81
CA ASN A 83 -12.38 -36.32 37.93
C ASN A 83 -11.40 -37.45 37.55
N GLN A 84 -11.12 -37.67 36.27
CA GLN A 84 -10.05 -38.57 35.82
C GLN A 84 -8.78 -37.78 35.49
N SER A 85 -7.63 -38.47 35.46
CA SER A 85 -6.32 -37.89 35.12
C SER A 85 -6.35 -37.21 33.75
N ARG A 86 -6.12 -35.88 33.72
CA ARG A 86 -6.12 -35.10 32.48
C ARG A 86 -4.94 -35.49 31.59
N ALA A 87 -3.76 -35.71 32.17
CA ALA A 87 -2.58 -36.16 31.44
C ALA A 87 -2.80 -37.49 30.72
N ARG A 88 -3.37 -38.49 31.41
CA ARG A 88 -3.62 -39.81 30.83
C ARG A 88 -4.59 -39.73 29.65
N ILE A 89 -5.75 -39.10 29.85
CA ILE A 89 -6.80 -39.05 28.83
C ILE A 89 -6.34 -38.32 27.57
N THR A 90 -5.72 -37.15 27.75
CA THR A 90 -5.24 -36.36 26.62
C THR A 90 -4.10 -37.08 25.88
N CYS A 91 -3.20 -37.75 26.60
CA CYS A 91 -2.16 -38.59 25.99
C CYS A 91 -2.75 -39.75 25.16
N ASP A 92 -3.75 -40.44 25.69
CA ASP A 92 -4.43 -41.55 25.00
C ASP A 92 -5.06 -41.08 23.68
N PHE A 93 -5.71 -39.90 23.66
CA PHE A 93 -6.31 -39.35 22.44
C PHE A 93 -5.29 -38.77 21.46
N LEU A 94 -4.28 -38.05 21.94
CA LEU A 94 -3.23 -37.51 21.07
C LEU A 94 -2.47 -38.63 20.36
N THR A 95 -2.15 -39.72 21.07
CA THR A 95 -1.50 -40.90 20.48
C THR A 95 -2.34 -41.55 19.37
N GLN A 96 -3.67 -41.44 19.42
CA GLN A 96 -4.55 -41.95 18.35
C GLN A 96 -4.48 -41.13 17.06
N LEU A 97 -4.10 -39.85 17.12
CA LEU A 97 -3.98 -38.99 15.94
C LEU A 97 -2.88 -39.47 14.99
N ASN A 98 -1.81 -40.02 15.56
CA ASN A 98 -0.72 -40.58 14.78
C ASN A 98 -0.05 -41.75 15.53
N PRO A 99 -0.32 -43.00 15.11
CA PRO A 99 0.25 -44.20 15.74
C PRO A 99 1.78 -44.31 15.67
N ASP A 100 2.45 -43.53 14.81
CA ASP A 100 3.91 -43.48 14.73
C ASP A 100 4.55 -42.66 15.86
N VAL A 101 3.76 -41.92 16.63
CA VAL A 101 4.24 -41.04 17.71
C VAL A 101 4.06 -41.70 19.06
N HIS A 102 5.12 -41.74 19.87
CA HIS A 102 5.05 -42.35 21.20
C HIS A 102 4.68 -41.34 22.29
N GLY A 103 3.47 -41.48 22.84
CA GLY A 103 3.00 -40.69 23.99
C GLY A 103 3.30 -41.34 25.34
N ILE A 104 3.79 -40.54 26.30
CA ILE A 104 3.99 -40.90 27.70
C ILE A 104 3.30 -39.84 28.57
N TYR A 105 2.78 -40.22 29.74
CA TYR A 105 2.20 -39.28 30.69
C TYR A 105 2.72 -39.49 32.13
N ILE A 106 2.75 -38.41 32.90
CA ILE A 106 3.05 -38.38 34.32
C ILE A 106 1.96 -37.54 35.00
N ASP A 107 1.06 -38.22 35.70
CA ASP A 107 -0.01 -37.56 36.46
C ASP A 107 0.31 -37.40 37.95
N LYS A 108 1.27 -38.16 38.48
CA LYS A 108 1.89 -37.95 39.79
C LYS A 108 3.35 -38.39 39.76
N PRO A 109 4.26 -37.70 40.46
CA PRO A 109 4.05 -36.50 41.29
C PRO A 109 3.95 -35.20 40.45
N SER A 110 3.61 -34.07 41.08
CA SER A 110 3.47 -32.77 40.40
C SER A 110 4.81 -32.25 39.85
N ILE A 111 4.78 -31.31 38.89
CA ILE A 111 6.00 -30.67 38.39
C ILE A 111 6.80 -29.98 39.51
N ASP A 112 6.14 -29.36 40.49
CA ASP A 112 6.81 -28.75 41.64
C ASP A 112 7.53 -29.80 42.49
N ASP A 113 6.94 -30.97 42.67
CA ASP A 113 7.55 -32.07 43.41
C ASP A 113 8.74 -32.66 42.65
N LEU A 114 8.62 -32.85 41.33
CA LEU A 114 9.71 -33.31 40.47
C LEU A 114 10.90 -32.36 40.52
N LEU A 115 10.66 -31.04 40.46
CA LEU A 115 11.69 -30.00 40.56
C LEU A 115 12.33 -29.95 41.97
N LYS A 116 11.53 -30.06 43.03
CA LYS A 116 12.04 -30.07 44.43
C LYS A 116 12.88 -31.30 44.74
N GLN A 117 12.48 -32.47 44.24
CA GLN A 117 13.17 -33.73 44.48
C GLN A 117 14.33 -33.95 43.51
N ASN A 118 14.39 -33.19 42.40
CA ASN A 118 15.36 -33.33 41.33
C ASN A 118 15.43 -34.78 40.79
N THR A 119 14.27 -35.42 40.66
CA THR A 119 14.11 -36.84 40.30
C THR A 119 13.81 -37.08 38.83
N PHE A 120 13.53 -36.02 38.06
CA PHE A 120 13.21 -36.10 36.65
C PHE A 120 14.33 -35.51 35.80
N ASP A 121 14.82 -36.28 34.83
CA ASP A 121 15.86 -35.84 33.92
C ASP A 121 15.26 -35.13 32.71
N PHE A 122 15.40 -33.80 32.66
CA PHE A 122 14.96 -32.99 31.53
C PHE A 122 15.92 -33.04 30.34
N SER A 123 17.15 -33.55 30.50
CA SER A 123 18.14 -33.60 29.41
C SER A 123 17.78 -34.60 28.30
N GLN A 124 16.81 -35.48 28.55
CA GLN A 124 16.29 -36.41 27.56
C GLN A 124 15.40 -35.76 26.47
N PHE A 125 15.03 -34.49 26.63
CA PHE A 125 14.14 -33.78 25.70
C PHE A 125 14.90 -32.78 24.85
N ASN A 126 14.49 -32.63 23.59
CA ASN A 126 14.97 -31.56 22.73
C ASN A 126 14.45 -30.21 23.21
N ILE A 127 13.18 -30.17 23.66
CA ILE A 127 12.47 -28.94 24.04
C ILE A 127 11.48 -29.27 25.15
N VAL A 128 11.37 -28.35 26.12
CA VAL A 128 10.27 -28.34 27.10
C VAL A 128 9.31 -27.22 26.74
N ILE A 129 8.01 -27.53 26.72
CA ILE A 129 6.94 -26.58 26.43
C ILE A 129 6.01 -26.50 27.63
N THR A 130 5.63 -25.29 28.04
CA THR A 130 4.66 -25.09 29.12
C THR A 130 3.40 -24.42 28.58
N ALA A 131 2.22 -24.85 29.04
CA ALA A 131 0.94 -24.25 28.66
C ALA A 131 0.19 -23.72 29.90
N ASN A 132 0.05 -22.39 30.01
CA ASN A 132 -0.55 -21.68 31.16
C ASN A 132 0.03 -22.11 32.53
N LEU A 133 1.35 -22.33 32.59
CA LEU A 133 2.03 -22.66 33.85
C LEU A 133 2.10 -21.44 34.78
N SER A 134 1.95 -21.66 36.09
CA SER A 134 2.06 -20.59 37.09
C SER A 134 3.46 -19.97 37.10
N ILE A 135 3.55 -18.65 37.34
CA ILE A 135 4.82 -17.92 37.30
C ILE A 135 5.86 -18.45 38.29
N ASN A 136 5.42 -18.93 39.46
CA ASN A 136 6.29 -19.46 40.51
C ASN A 136 6.99 -20.75 40.06
N THR A 137 6.21 -21.71 39.56
CA THR A 137 6.75 -22.96 39.01
C THR A 137 7.59 -22.68 37.77
N LEU A 138 7.12 -21.77 36.90
CA LEU A 138 7.84 -21.39 35.68
C LEU A 138 9.23 -20.82 35.99
N ASN A 139 9.36 -19.94 36.98
CA ASN A 139 10.66 -19.36 37.33
C ASN A 139 11.65 -20.41 37.82
N ILE A 140 11.20 -21.41 38.59
CA ILE A 140 12.05 -22.51 39.05
C ILE A 140 12.47 -23.39 37.87
N LEU A 141 11.50 -23.78 37.03
CA LEU A 141 11.73 -24.59 35.84
C LEU A 141 12.66 -23.89 34.85
N ALA A 142 12.39 -22.63 34.52
CA ALA A 142 13.16 -21.85 33.56
C ALA A 142 14.62 -21.72 33.99
N ASN A 143 14.87 -21.51 35.28
CA ASN A 143 16.23 -21.49 35.83
C ASN A 143 16.90 -22.85 35.75
N HIS A 144 16.18 -23.92 36.05
CA HIS A 144 16.70 -25.29 35.96
C HIS A 144 17.09 -25.64 34.52
N LEU A 145 16.21 -25.40 33.55
CA LEU A 145 16.43 -25.67 32.13
C LEU A 145 17.53 -24.78 31.53
N TRP A 146 17.64 -23.52 31.96
CA TRP A 146 18.73 -22.62 31.56
C TRP A 146 20.10 -23.20 31.94
N MET A 147 20.22 -23.74 33.17
CA MET A 147 21.46 -24.38 33.62
C MET A 147 21.76 -25.68 32.87
N LEU A 148 20.73 -26.42 32.45
CA LEU A 148 20.86 -27.61 31.62
C LEU A 148 21.05 -27.31 30.13
N LYS A 149 20.93 -26.05 29.71
CA LYS A 149 20.93 -25.60 28.31
C LYS A 149 19.84 -26.26 27.45
N ILE A 150 18.70 -26.58 28.04
CA ILE A 150 17.54 -27.14 27.34
C ILE A 150 16.60 -26.00 26.91
N PRO A 151 16.22 -25.93 25.62
CA PRO A 151 15.23 -24.97 25.13
C PRO A 151 13.90 -25.04 25.89
N LEU A 152 13.35 -23.88 26.22
CA LEU A 152 12.05 -23.72 26.87
C LEU A 152 11.15 -22.80 26.04
N LEU A 153 9.97 -23.30 25.65
CA LEU A 153 8.88 -22.51 25.08
C LEU A 153 7.78 -22.35 26.12
N VAL A 154 7.46 -21.12 26.46
CA VAL A 154 6.40 -20.79 27.41
C VAL A 154 5.22 -20.22 26.65
N ALA A 155 4.18 -21.01 26.47
CA ALA A 155 2.93 -20.57 25.87
C ALA A 155 1.91 -20.22 26.96
N ARG A 156 1.26 -19.08 26.81
CA ARG A 156 0.20 -18.64 27.71
C ARG A 156 -0.95 -18.02 26.94
N ILE A 157 -2.16 -18.28 27.38
CA ILE A 157 -3.37 -17.59 26.93
C ILE A 157 -4.17 -17.10 28.14
N TYR A 158 -4.80 -15.94 27.98
CA TYR A 158 -5.62 -15.31 29.01
C TYR A 158 -6.69 -14.46 28.32
N GLY A 159 -7.91 -15.00 28.23
CA GLY A 159 -8.97 -14.44 27.39
C GLY A 159 -8.58 -14.39 25.91
N PHE A 160 -8.62 -13.19 25.31
CA PHE A 160 -8.20 -12.98 23.91
C PHE A 160 -6.71 -12.75 23.72
N ILE A 161 -5.91 -12.72 24.79
CA ILE A 161 -4.46 -12.48 24.69
C ILE A 161 -3.71 -13.80 24.72
N GLY A 162 -2.77 -13.97 23.79
CA GLY A 162 -1.86 -15.11 23.73
C GLY A 162 -0.40 -14.67 23.72
N THR A 163 0.48 -15.42 24.35
CA THR A 163 1.92 -15.15 24.37
C THR A 163 2.73 -16.42 24.17
N ILE A 164 3.89 -16.28 23.53
CA ILE A 164 4.92 -17.31 23.41
C ILE A 164 6.25 -16.68 23.80
N ARG A 165 6.89 -17.20 24.86
CA ARG A 165 8.20 -16.75 25.32
C ARG A 165 9.22 -17.87 25.09
N LEU A 166 10.24 -17.58 24.29
CA LEU A 166 11.30 -18.52 23.94
C LEU A 166 12.57 -18.28 24.75
N GLN A 167 12.96 -19.24 25.58
CA GLN A 167 14.21 -19.23 26.32
C GLN A 167 15.17 -20.32 25.80
N ILE A 168 16.23 -19.86 25.14
CA ILE A 168 17.34 -20.66 24.61
C ILE A 168 18.66 -19.97 24.96
N PHE A 169 19.60 -20.77 25.49
CA PHE A 169 20.98 -20.36 25.68
C PHE A 169 21.69 -20.09 24.35
N GLU A 170 21.59 -21.04 23.40
CA GLU A 170 22.15 -20.95 22.06
C GLU A 170 21.43 -21.93 21.13
N HIS A 171 21.01 -21.48 19.95
CA HIS A 171 20.40 -22.31 18.91
C HIS A 171 20.98 -21.97 17.54
N TYR A 172 21.15 -23.00 16.72
CA TYR A 172 21.77 -22.91 15.41
C TYR A 172 20.70 -23.03 14.33
N VAL A 173 20.62 -22.04 13.46
CA VAL A 173 19.79 -22.08 12.25
C VAL A 173 20.70 -22.44 11.08
N ILE A 174 20.43 -23.59 10.47
CA ILE A 174 21.23 -24.13 9.37
C ILE A 174 20.54 -23.78 8.06
N GLU A 175 19.28 -24.16 7.90
CA GLU A 175 18.46 -23.85 6.71
C GLU A 175 17.43 -22.79 7.06
N ALA A 176 17.76 -21.52 6.85
CA ALA A 176 16.89 -20.42 7.24
C ALA A 176 15.63 -20.28 6.36
N HIS A 177 15.60 -20.91 5.18
CA HIS A 177 14.54 -20.79 4.17
C HIS A 177 14.05 -19.34 3.95
N PRO A 178 14.93 -18.41 3.56
CA PRO A 178 14.53 -17.04 3.22
C PRO A 178 13.53 -17.02 2.04
N ASP A 179 12.51 -16.17 2.13
CA ASP A 179 11.45 -16.05 1.11
C ASP A 179 12.00 -15.55 -0.24
N ASP A 180 12.92 -14.59 -0.22
CA ASP A 180 13.59 -14.05 -1.40
C ASP A 180 15.12 -14.20 -1.26
N THR A 181 15.76 -14.81 -2.26
CA THR A 181 17.22 -14.87 -2.32
C THR A 181 17.77 -14.36 -3.64
N ILE A 182 18.81 -13.53 -3.54
CA ILE A 182 19.66 -13.20 -4.67
C ILE A 182 20.46 -14.48 -5.00
N PRO A 183 20.45 -15.01 -6.24
CA PRO A 183 21.18 -16.24 -6.58
C PRO A 183 22.71 -16.02 -6.58
N ASP A 184 23.48 -17.04 -6.18
CA ASP A 184 24.95 -16.98 -6.13
C ASP A 184 25.56 -17.27 -7.51
N LEU A 185 25.36 -16.33 -8.44
CA LEU A 185 25.78 -16.49 -9.83
C LEU A 185 27.24 -16.11 -10.08
N ARG A 186 27.89 -15.42 -9.14
CA ARG A 186 29.31 -15.00 -9.25
C ARG A 186 29.64 -14.24 -10.53
N LEU A 187 28.71 -13.46 -11.11
CA LEU A 187 29.01 -12.74 -12.36
C LEU A 187 30.08 -11.65 -12.21
N ASP A 188 30.31 -11.15 -10.99
CA ASP A 188 31.42 -10.25 -10.64
C ASP A 188 32.76 -10.98 -10.49
N GLN A 189 32.74 -12.26 -10.08
CA GLN A 189 33.93 -13.12 -9.98
C GLN A 189 33.66 -14.50 -10.59
N PRO A 190 33.53 -14.59 -11.93
CA PRO A 190 32.97 -15.76 -12.58
C PRO A 190 33.86 -17.00 -12.44
N LEU A 191 33.22 -18.17 -12.37
CA LEU A 191 33.90 -19.45 -12.28
C LEU A 191 34.72 -19.72 -13.55
N ASN A 192 35.95 -20.20 -13.41
CA ASN A 192 36.82 -20.49 -14.56
C ASN A 192 36.18 -21.44 -15.58
N THR A 193 35.44 -22.45 -15.10
CA THR A 193 34.66 -23.39 -15.93
C THR A 193 33.52 -22.69 -16.67
N PHE A 194 32.83 -21.74 -16.03
CA PHE A 194 31.79 -20.92 -16.66
C PHE A 194 32.36 -19.97 -17.72
N ILE A 195 33.50 -19.33 -17.42
CA ILE A 195 34.22 -18.49 -18.39
C ILE A 195 34.62 -19.31 -19.62
N ASN A 196 35.21 -20.48 -19.43
CA ASN A 196 35.61 -21.36 -20.52
C ASN A 196 34.41 -21.80 -21.36
N TYR A 197 33.29 -22.13 -20.72
CA TYR A 197 32.06 -22.47 -21.42
C TYR A 197 31.52 -21.31 -22.25
N CYS A 198 31.41 -20.11 -21.65
CA CYS A 198 30.98 -18.91 -22.36
C CYS A 198 31.91 -18.57 -23.53
N ASN A 199 33.24 -18.65 -23.33
CA ASN A 199 34.22 -18.37 -24.38
C ASN A 199 34.19 -19.38 -25.54
N SER A 200 33.73 -20.61 -25.30
CA SER A 200 33.53 -21.60 -26.38
C SER A 200 32.36 -21.26 -27.33
N ILE A 201 31.48 -20.34 -26.92
CA ILE A 201 30.32 -19.90 -27.69
C ILE A 201 30.69 -18.63 -28.45
N ASP A 202 30.71 -18.71 -29.78
CA ASP A 202 30.83 -17.56 -30.67
C ASP A 202 29.45 -17.10 -31.11
N LEU A 203 29.06 -15.89 -30.67
CA LEU A 203 27.73 -15.34 -30.92
C LEU A 203 27.42 -15.14 -32.40
N ASN A 204 28.42 -14.91 -33.25
CA ASN A 204 28.21 -14.60 -34.68
C ASN A 204 28.00 -15.83 -35.56
N SER A 205 28.35 -17.02 -35.05
CA SER A 205 28.22 -18.28 -35.78
C SER A 205 27.03 -19.12 -35.34
N LEU A 206 26.21 -18.61 -34.41
CA LEU A 206 25.02 -19.30 -33.93
C LEU A 206 23.95 -19.41 -35.02
N THR A 207 23.31 -20.57 -35.10
CA THR A 207 22.07 -20.70 -35.87
C THR A 207 20.94 -19.91 -35.20
N ARG A 208 19.84 -19.68 -35.94
CA ARG A 208 18.65 -18.98 -35.41
C ARG A 208 18.10 -19.65 -34.14
N GLU A 209 18.05 -20.98 -34.14
CA GLU A 209 17.54 -21.79 -33.02
C GLU A 209 18.47 -21.70 -31.80
N GLU A 210 19.79 -21.77 -32.01
CA GLU A 210 20.77 -21.64 -30.93
C GLU A 210 20.77 -20.24 -30.31
N HIS A 211 20.55 -19.19 -31.10
CA HIS A 211 20.45 -17.82 -30.61
C HIS A 211 19.15 -17.57 -29.81
N LEU A 212 18.02 -18.15 -30.25
CA LEU A 212 16.72 -18.10 -29.54
C LEU A 212 16.77 -18.79 -28.17
N HIS A 213 17.57 -19.85 -28.06
CA HIS A 213 17.70 -20.63 -26.84
C HIS A 213 19.00 -20.34 -26.08
N LEU A 214 19.70 -19.25 -26.40
CA LEU A 214 20.92 -18.87 -25.68
C LEU A 214 20.55 -18.47 -24.24
N PRO A 215 21.12 -19.12 -23.20
CA PRO A 215 20.79 -18.81 -21.81
C PRO A 215 20.98 -17.33 -21.46
N SER A 216 20.02 -16.75 -20.75
CA SER A 216 20.05 -15.35 -20.30
C SER A 216 21.30 -15.03 -19.46
N LEU A 217 21.82 -16.01 -18.69
CA LEU A 217 23.07 -15.86 -17.95
C LEU A 217 24.32 -15.69 -18.85
N ILE A 218 24.36 -16.41 -19.97
CA ILE A 218 25.46 -16.29 -20.95
C ILE A 218 25.36 -14.95 -21.67
N ILE A 219 24.14 -14.52 -22.01
CA ILE A 219 23.89 -13.20 -22.59
C ILE A 219 24.43 -12.11 -21.66
N LEU A 220 24.04 -12.12 -20.38
CA LEU A 220 24.53 -11.16 -19.39
C LEU A 220 26.05 -11.15 -19.28
N PHE A 221 26.68 -12.32 -19.23
CA PHE A 221 28.15 -12.40 -19.13
C PHE A 221 28.85 -11.89 -20.39
N LYS A 222 28.36 -12.21 -21.59
CA LYS A 222 28.91 -11.71 -22.86
C LYS A 222 28.75 -10.20 -23.00
N THR A 223 27.58 -9.67 -22.63
CA THR A 223 27.33 -8.23 -22.56
C THR A 223 28.30 -7.56 -21.59
N LEU A 224 28.52 -8.15 -20.42
CA LEU A 224 29.47 -7.66 -19.42
C LEU A 224 30.91 -7.59 -19.95
N GLN A 225 31.38 -8.64 -20.63
CA GLN A 225 32.71 -8.63 -21.25
C GLN A 225 32.86 -7.50 -22.28
N ILE A 226 31.83 -7.23 -23.08
CA ILE A 226 31.84 -6.15 -24.08
C ILE A 226 31.83 -4.79 -23.39
N TRP A 227 30.94 -4.60 -22.42
CA TRP A 227 30.82 -3.35 -21.68
C TRP A 227 32.13 -3.01 -20.94
N GLN A 228 32.72 -3.97 -20.23
CA GLN A 228 34.00 -3.83 -19.53
C GLN A 228 35.14 -3.44 -20.48
N LYS A 229 35.18 -4.06 -21.67
CA LYS A 229 36.18 -3.74 -22.71
C LYS A 229 35.98 -2.34 -23.30
N GLN A 230 34.74 -1.94 -23.56
CA GLN A 230 34.43 -0.61 -24.11
C GLN A 230 34.78 0.51 -23.13
N HIS A 231 34.59 0.28 -21.83
CA HIS A 231 34.83 1.26 -20.78
C HIS A 231 36.21 1.16 -20.12
N ASN A 232 37.03 0.17 -20.50
CA ASN A 232 38.31 -0.15 -19.87
C ASN A 232 38.19 -0.30 -18.34
N ARG A 233 37.15 -1.03 -17.92
CA ARG A 233 36.74 -1.24 -16.51
C ARG A 233 36.66 -2.73 -16.20
N SER A 234 36.81 -3.08 -14.93
CA SER A 234 36.74 -4.47 -14.44
C SER A 234 35.62 -4.70 -13.42
N ASP A 235 34.86 -3.66 -13.08
CA ASP A 235 33.73 -3.73 -12.15
C ASP A 235 32.42 -4.02 -12.88
N LEU A 236 31.32 -4.10 -12.12
CA LEU A 236 29.96 -4.27 -12.65
C LEU A 236 29.33 -2.91 -13.01
N PRO A 237 28.38 -2.88 -13.97
CA PRO A 237 27.53 -1.72 -14.23
C PRO A 237 26.71 -1.37 -12.99
N HIS A 238 26.92 -0.20 -12.39
CA HIS A 238 26.29 0.15 -11.11
C HIS A 238 25.51 1.46 -11.14
N THR A 239 25.84 2.39 -12.03
CA THR A 239 25.05 3.61 -12.23
C THR A 239 23.87 3.38 -13.18
N HIS A 240 22.87 4.28 -13.16
CA HIS A 240 21.77 4.23 -14.14
C HIS A 240 22.30 4.30 -15.58
N ILE A 241 23.28 5.17 -15.80
CA ILE A 241 23.97 5.34 -17.09
C ILE A 241 24.67 4.03 -17.50
N ASP A 242 25.45 3.42 -16.60
CA ASP A 242 26.13 2.15 -16.89
C ASP A 242 25.10 1.07 -17.27
N LYS A 243 23.96 1.02 -16.57
CA LYS A 243 22.88 0.04 -16.81
C LYS A 243 22.15 0.29 -18.13
N ASP A 244 21.92 1.55 -18.51
CA ASP A 244 21.30 1.89 -19.79
C ASP A 244 22.24 1.58 -20.96
N GLU A 245 23.53 1.86 -20.83
CA GLU A 245 24.54 1.47 -21.81
C GLU A 245 24.66 -0.05 -21.91
N PHE A 246 24.63 -0.75 -20.79
CA PHE A 246 24.62 -2.21 -20.76
C PHE A 246 23.39 -2.79 -21.48
N LYS A 247 22.19 -2.22 -21.27
CA LYS A 247 20.97 -2.59 -22.01
C LYS A 247 21.12 -2.34 -23.51
N LYS A 248 21.71 -1.22 -23.92
CA LYS A 248 21.98 -0.93 -25.35
C LYS A 248 22.92 -1.94 -25.99
N ILE A 249 23.97 -2.39 -25.28
CA ILE A 249 24.87 -3.44 -25.79
C ILE A 249 24.10 -4.77 -25.91
N LEU A 250 23.26 -5.09 -24.94
CA LEU A 250 22.41 -6.28 -24.97
C LEU A 250 21.43 -6.23 -26.17
N ASP A 251 20.83 -5.08 -26.45
CA ASP A 251 19.99 -4.86 -27.64
C ASP A 251 20.78 -5.08 -28.94
N GLN A 252 22.02 -4.60 -29.01
CA GLN A 252 22.88 -4.84 -30.16
C GLN A 252 23.17 -6.33 -30.36
N LEU A 253 23.38 -7.07 -29.28
CA LEU A 253 23.61 -8.52 -29.34
C LEU A 253 22.35 -9.31 -29.74
N SER A 254 21.15 -8.74 -29.57
CA SER A 254 19.89 -9.34 -30.02
C SER A 254 19.77 -9.39 -31.57
N HIS A 255 20.53 -8.52 -32.24
CA HIS A 255 20.62 -8.46 -33.69
C HIS A 255 21.65 -9.46 -34.20
N HIS A 256 21.19 -10.47 -34.92
CA HIS A 256 22.03 -11.53 -35.47
C HIS A 256 21.74 -11.72 -36.97
N SER A 257 22.79 -12.02 -37.75
CA SER A 257 22.75 -12.06 -39.23
C SER A 257 21.86 -13.16 -39.82
N SER A 258 21.49 -14.15 -39.01
CA SER A 258 20.61 -15.26 -39.39
C SER A 258 19.12 -14.91 -39.44
N TYR A 259 18.74 -13.68 -39.07
CA TYR A 259 17.35 -13.22 -39.08
C TYR A 259 17.10 -12.28 -40.27
N ASP A 260 15.92 -12.39 -40.89
CA ASP A 260 15.53 -11.60 -42.06
C ASP A 260 15.21 -10.14 -41.67
N ILE A 261 15.50 -9.19 -42.56
CA ILE A 261 15.22 -7.74 -42.44
C ILE A 261 13.71 -7.47 -42.32
N HIS A 262 12.87 -8.42 -42.77
CA HIS A 262 11.40 -8.33 -42.69
C HIS A 262 10.79 -8.90 -41.39
N ASP A 263 11.57 -9.45 -40.47
CA ASP A 263 11.10 -9.99 -39.19
C ASP A 263 10.84 -8.81 -38.21
N LYS A 264 9.81 -8.00 -38.49
CA LYS A 264 9.48 -6.72 -37.82
C LYS A 264 8.91 -6.85 -36.40
N GLU A 265 8.74 -8.08 -35.90
CA GLU A 265 8.21 -8.38 -34.56
C GLU A 265 9.17 -9.29 -33.78
N LYS A 266 10.42 -8.85 -33.59
CA LYS A 266 11.44 -9.73 -33.01
C LYS A 266 11.46 -9.64 -31.48
N TYR A 267 10.49 -10.27 -30.84
CA TYR A 267 10.51 -10.51 -29.39
C TYR A 267 11.41 -11.71 -29.07
N LEU A 268 12.58 -11.47 -28.48
CA LEU A 268 13.50 -12.51 -28.03
C LEU A 268 13.39 -12.67 -26.51
N GLU A 269 12.54 -13.59 -26.07
CA GLU A 269 12.23 -13.85 -24.67
C GLU A 269 13.48 -14.00 -23.77
N ASN A 270 14.52 -14.70 -24.23
CA ASN A 270 15.76 -14.90 -23.48
C ASN A 270 16.57 -13.60 -23.27
N PHE A 271 16.54 -12.67 -24.24
CA PHE A 271 17.17 -11.35 -24.11
C PHE A 271 16.33 -10.42 -23.22
N GLU A 272 15.00 -10.48 -23.32
CA GLU A 272 14.11 -9.72 -22.43
C GLU A 272 14.19 -10.21 -20.97
N GLU A 273 14.30 -11.52 -20.75
CA GLU A 273 14.59 -12.08 -19.44
C GLU A 273 15.95 -11.59 -18.92
N ALA A 274 16.99 -11.55 -19.77
CA ALA A 274 18.29 -11.02 -19.40
C ALA A 274 18.18 -9.55 -18.96
N LYS A 275 17.44 -8.70 -19.69
CA LYS A 275 17.21 -7.29 -19.30
C LYS A 275 16.49 -7.17 -17.95
N ARG A 276 15.38 -7.90 -17.79
CA ARG A 276 14.55 -7.86 -16.57
C ARG A 276 15.32 -8.30 -15.33
N THR A 277 16.27 -9.23 -15.48
CA THR A 277 17.02 -9.82 -14.37
C THR A 277 18.33 -9.11 -14.03
N ILE A 278 18.67 -8.01 -14.72
CA ILE A 278 19.86 -7.20 -14.41
C ILE A 278 19.96 -6.81 -12.92
N PRO A 279 18.90 -6.28 -12.25
CA PRO A 279 19.02 -5.83 -10.86
C PRO A 279 19.33 -6.95 -9.87
N SER A 280 18.84 -8.17 -10.12
CA SER A 280 19.02 -9.31 -9.23
C SER A 280 20.21 -10.20 -9.60
N ARG A 281 20.76 -10.10 -10.81
CA ARG A 281 21.87 -10.95 -11.28
C ARG A 281 23.21 -10.22 -11.40
N LEU A 282 23.22 -8.91 -11.67
CA LEU A 282 24.44 -8.09 -11.67
C LEU A 282 24.67 -7.46 -10.29
N VAL A 283 24.78 -8.32 -9.28
CA VAL A 283 25.05 -7.93 -7.89
C VAL A 283 26.46 -8.36 -7.53
N LYS A 284 27.17 -7.52 -6.78
CA LYS A 284 28.49 -7.88 -6.25
C LYS A 284 28.34 -8.99 -5.20
N THR A 285 29.11 -10.05 -5.34
CA THR A 285 29.16 -11.14 -4.35
C THR A 285 29.92 -10.63 -3.12
N ASN A 286 29.27 -10.66 -1.96
CA ASN A 286 29.86 -10.20 -0.70
C ASN A 286 29.60 -11.21 0.42
N LEU A 287 30.50 -11.26 1.40
CA LEU A 287 30.32 -12.00 2.65
C LEU A 287 29.25 -11.29 3.52
N PRO A 288 28.13 -11.95 3.87
CA PRO A 288 27.08 -11.35 4.71
C PRO A 288 27.60 -10.92 6.09
N SER A 289 27.02 -9.85 6.66
CA SER A 289 27.40 -9.33 7.98
C SER A 289 27.20 -10.37 9.09
N THR A 290 26.08 -11.08 9.07
CA THR A 290 25.78 -12.18 10.00
C THR A 290 26.89 -13.23 10.02
N ILE A 291 27.42 -13.62 8.85
CA ILE A 291 28.51 -14.60 8.77
C ILE A 291 29.84 -14.02 9.25
N LYS A 292 30.11 -12.73 8.99
CA LYS A 292 31.28 -12.05 9.57
C LYS A 292 31.25 -12.07 11.09
N GLU A 293 30.08 -11.83 11.69
CA GLU A 293 29.90 -11.94 13.15
C GLU A 293 30.15 -13.36 13.64
N LEU A 294 29.65 -14.39 12.94
CA LEU A 294 29.94 -15.79 13.29
C LEU A 294 31.45 -16.12 13.21
N PHE A 295 32.17 -15.56 12.24
CA PHE A 295 33.63 -15.75 12.11
C PHE A 295 34.44 -15.05 13.21
N GLN A 296 33.84 -14.04 13.85
CA GLN A 296 34.42 -13.28 14.95
C GLN A 296 33.94 -13.74 16.32
N ASP A 297 32.92 -14.59 16.39
CA ASP A 297 32.41 -15.14 17.63
C ASP A 297 33.50 -15.94 18.37
N GLN A 298 33.60 -15.74 19.68
CA GLN A 298 34.58 -16.43 20.52
C GLN A 298 34.50 -17.96 20.35
N SER A 299 33.30 -18.50 20.17
CA SER A 299 33.07 -19.94 19.99
C SER A 299 33.63 -20.46 18.66
N CYS A 300 33.78 -19.59 17.65
CA CYS A 300 34.49 -19.88 16.40
C CYS A 300 36.00 -19.69 16.56
N LEU A 301 36.46 -18.66 17.28
CA LEU A 301 37.88 -18.33 17.41
C LEU A 301 38.65 -19.31 18.32
N GLU A 302 38.02 -19.74 19.42
CA GLU A 302 38.66 -20.58 20.45
C GLU A 302 37.97 -21.95 20.56
N LEU A 303 38.31 -22.84 19.63
CA LEU A 303 37.81 -24.22 19.64
C LEU A 303 38.40 -25.03 20.79
N SER A 304 37.58 -25.90 21.38
CA SER A 304 37.92 -26.83 22.48
C SER A 304 37.21 -28.18 22.29
N GLU A 305 37.55 -29.18 23.11
CA GLU A 305 36.88 -30.49 23.09
C GLU A 305 35.39 -30.40 23.51
N GLN A 306 34.95 -29.29 24.11
CA GLN A 306 33.57 -29.05 24.56
C GLN A 306 32.77 -28.19 23.56
N THR A 307 33.40 -27.71 22.49
CA THR A 307 32.77 -26.83 21.49
C THR A 307 31.79 -27.65 20.64
N ASN A 308 30.62 -27.06 20.32
CA ASN A 308 29.63 -27.71 19.47
C ASN A 308 30.15 -27.88 18.03
N ILE A 309 29.77 -28.98 17.36
CA ILE A 309 30.16 -29.28 15.97
C ILE A 309 29.82 -28.14 14.99
N PHE A 310 28.73 -27.40 15.22
CA PHE A 310 28.37 -26.22 14.45
C PHE A 310 29.55 -25.26 14.32
N TRP A 311 30.21 -24.92 15.42
CA TRP A 311 31.32 -23.96 15.45
C TRP A 311 32.59 -24.49 14.78
N PHE A 312 32.82 -25.82 14.80
CA PHE A 312 33.89 -26.44 14.01
C PHE A 312 33.64 -26.27 12.51
N ILE A 313 32.39 -26.41 12.06
CA ILE A 313 32.02 -26.22 10.66
C ILE A 313 32.12 -24.74 10.27
N ILE A 314 31.65 -23.81 11.11
CA ILE A 314 31.83 -22.37 10.87
C ILE A 314 33.32 -22.03 10.75
N HIS A 315 34.17 -22.61 11.59
CA HIS A 315 35.61 -22.41 11.51
C HIS A 315 36.21 -23.01 10.22
N ALA A 316 35.74 -24.18 9.77
CA ALA A 316 36.15 -24.77 8.50
C ALA A 316 35.73 -23.91 7.30
N ILE A 317 34.51 -23.36 7.30
CA ILE A 317 34.02 -22.42 6.28
C ILE A 317 34.83 -21.12 6.32
N LYS A 318 35.20 -20.63 7.51
CA LYS A 318 36.10 -19.48 7.67
C LYS A 318 37.46 -19.74 7.03
N LEU A 319 38.08 -20.90 7.30
CA LEU A 319 39.35 -21.27 6.70
C LEU A 319 39.25 -21.35 5.16
N PHE A 320 38.20 -21.96 4.62
CA PHE A 320 37.94 -21.95 3.19
C PHE A 320 37.81 -20.50 2.67
N THR A 321 37.01 -19.67 3.33
CA THR A 321 36.76 -18.29 2.92
C THR A 321 38.04 -17.46 2.88
N GLU A 322 38.94 -17.65 3.86
CA GLU A 322 40.23 -16.94 3.94
C GLU A 322 41.27 -17.46 2.93
N ASN A 323 41.20 -18.74 2.54
CA ASN A 323 42.14 -19.38 1.64
C ASN A 323 41.56 -19.52 0.23
N GLU A 324 40.95 -20.66 -0.10
CA GLU A 324 40.49 -20.98 -1.46
C GLU A 324 39.34 -20.09 -1.95
N GLY A 325 38.48 -19.64 -1.04
CA GLY A 325 37.33 -18.77 -1.33
C GLY A 325 37.67 -17.31 -1.59
N GLN A 326 38.91 -16.87 -1.33
CA GLN A 326 39.39 -15.50 -1.60
C GLN A 326 38.49 -14.38 -1.02
N GLY A 327 37.98 -14.60 0.19
CA GLY A 327 37.05 -13.70 0.89
C GLY A 327 35.56 -13.97 0.61
N LEU A 328 35.24 -14.98 -0.20
CA LEU A 328 33.87 -15.41 -0.50
C LEU A 328 33.57 -16.80 0.08
N LEU A 329 32.29 -17.04 0.35
CA LEU A 329 31.80 -18.32 0.84
C LEU A 329 31.87 -19.41 -0.25
N PRO A 330 31.72 -20.71 0.10
CA PRO A 330 31.50 -21.78 -0.86
C PRO A 330 30.35 -21.44 -1.82
N VAL A 331 30.46 -21.84 -3.09
CA VAL A 331 29.39 -21.65 -4.07
C VAL A 331 28.19 -22.53 -3.71
N ARG A 332 26.97 -21.97 -3.78
CA ARG A 332 25.73 -22.71 -3.42
C ARG A 332 25.37 -23.84 -4.40
N GLY A 333 25.77 -23.74 -5.66
CA GLY A 333 25.53 -24.79 -6.67
C GLY A 333 24.17 -24.74 -7.35
N GLU A 334 23.30 -23.80 -6.98
CA GLU A 334 21.99 -23.59 -7.57
C GLU A 334 22.01 -22.50 -8.65
N VAL A 335 21.14 -22.67 -9.64
CA VAL A 335 20.95 -21.71 -10.74
C VAL A 335 19.44 -21.55 -10.95
N PRO A 336 18.91 -20.31 -11.04
CA PRO A 336 17.49 -20.08 -11.27
C PRO A 336 17.08 -20.56 -12.66
N ASP A 337 15.79 -20.85 -12.81
CA ASP A 337 15.22 -21.18 -14.11
C ASP A 337 15.40 -20.02 -15.11
N MET A 338 15.55 -20.36 -16.38
CA MET A 338 15.76 -19.40 -17.47
C MET A 338 15.33 -19.96 -18.82
N ILE A 339 14.98 -19.05 -19.73
CA ILE A 339 14.52 -19.34 -21.08
C ILE A 339 15.70 -19.83 -21.92
N THR A 340 15.81 -21.15 -22.07
CA THR A 340 16.85 -21.84 -22.84
C THR A 340 16.43 -23.27 -23.17
N ASN A 341 17.25 -24.01 -23.92
CA ASN A 341 17.04 -25.44 -24.12
C ASN A 341 17.59 -26.26 -22.94
N THR A 342 17.06 -27.47 -22.78
CA THR A 342 17.39 -28.36 -21.65
C THR A 342 18.89 -28.66 -21.54
N ASP A 343 19.57 -28.87 -22.66
CA ASP A 343 21.01 -29.21 -22.65
C ASP A 343 21.88 -28.06 -22.17
N SER A 344 21.58 -26.82 -22.60
CA SER A 344 22.28 -25.61 -22.18
C SER A 344 22.04 -25.31 -20.70
N TYR A 345 20.80 -25.44 -20.23
CA TYR A 345 20.47 -25.27 -18.82
C TYR A 345 21.22 -26.30 -17.95
N ILE A 346 21.15 -27.58 -18.29
CA ILE A 346 21.83 -28.66 -17.55
C ILE A 346 23.35 -28.46 -17.53
N LYS A 347 23.95 -27.96 -18.63
CA LYS A 347 25.39 -27.64 -18.66
C LYS A 347 25.76 -26.54 -17.65
N ILE A 348 24.99 -25.44 -17.61
CA ILE A 348 25.23 -24.37 -16.63
C ILE A 348 25.03 -24.89 -15.21
N LEU A 349 23.93 -25.59 -14.95
CA LEU A 349 23.65 -26.16 -13.63
C LEU A 349 24.78 -27.07 -13.16
N LYS A 350 25.29 -27.96 -14.02
CA LYS A 350 26.43 -28.83 -13.70
C LYS A 350 27.70 -28.06 -13.37
N ILE A 351 27.98 -26.94 -14.05
CA ILE A 351 29.15 -26.11 -13.75
C ILE A 351 29.10 -25.61 -12.31
N TYR A 352 27.95 -25.08 -11.87
CA TYR A 352 27.79 -24.59 -10.50
C TYR A 352 27.77 -25.74 -9.48
N GLN A 353 27.08 -26.84 -9.75
CA GLN A 353 27.04 -28.02 -8.88
C GLN A 353 28.43 -28.66 -8.69
N GLU A 354 29.23 -28.78 -9.76
CA GLU A 354 30.59 -29.31 -9.67
C GLU A 354 31.53 -28.38 -8.89
N GLN A 355 31.32 -27.06 -8.97
CA GLN A 355 32.09 -26.11 -8.16
C GLN A 355 31.69 -26.18 -6.69
N ALA A 356 30.39 -26.17 -6.38
CA ALA A 356 29.86 -26.32 -5.02
C ALA A 356 30.38 -27.60 -4.35
N LYS A 357 30.39 -28.71 -5.10
CA LYS A 357 30.95 -29.99 -4.64
C LYS A 357 32.44 -29.87 -4.27
N LYS A 358 33.25 -29.24 -5.13
CA LYS A 358 34.68 -29.03 -4.87
C LYS A 358 34.92 -28.16 -3.64
N ASP A 359 34.18 -27.06 -3.52
CA ASP A 359 34.27 -26.17 -2.37
C ASP A 359 33.91 -26.91 -1.08
N CYS A 360 32.84 -27.72 -1.11
CA CYS A 360 32.41 -28.57 0.00
C CYS A 360 33.45 -29.63 0.38
N GLU A 361 34.10 -30.29 -0.59
CA GLU A 361 35.18 -31.26 -0.33
C GLU A 361 36.35 -30.60 0.43
N ILE A 362 36.68 -29.35 0.10
CA ILE A 362 37.73 -28.57 0.80
C ILE A 362 37.29 -28.25 2.24
N VAL A 363 36.07 -27.74 2.42
CA VAL A 363 35.51 -27.47 3.76
C VAL A 363 35.49 -28.74 4.61
N ASN A 364 35.09 -29.87 4.04
CA ASN A 364 35.08 -31.16 4.73
C ASN A 364 36.49 -31.60 5.16
N ASN A 365 37.51 -31.38 4.33
CA ASN A 365 38.90 -31.66 4.70
C ASN A 365 39.37 -30.79 5.87
N TYR A 366 39.05 -29.50 5.87
CA TYR A 366 39.33 -28.62 7.02
C TYR A 366 38.62 -29.09 8.28
N LEU A 367 37.33 -29.45 8.17
CA LEU A 367 36.56 -29.98 9.29
C LEU A 367 37.21 -31.26 9.84
N PHE A 368 37.58 -32.20 8.97
CA PHE A 368 38.25 -33.44 9.35
C PHE A 368 39.55 -33.19 10.13
N ASP A 369 40.40 -32.27 9.63
CA ASP A 369 41.66 -31.92 10.29
C ASP A 369 41.43 -31.26 11.66
N LEU A 370 40.41 -30.41 11.78
CA LEU A 370 40.02 -29.79 13.05
C LEU A 370 39.52 -30.85 14.05
N LEU A 371 38.60 -31.73 13.64
CA LEU A 371 38.07 -32.79 14.51
C LEU A 371 39.17 -33.72 15.02
N LYS A 372 40.11 -34.08 14.14
CA LYS A 372 41.29 -34.89 14.49
C LYS A 372 42.22 -34.17 15.47
N LYS A 373 42.46 -32.86 15.28
CA LYS A 373 43.27 -32.03 16.16
C LYS A 373 42.71 -31.97 17.59
N TYR A 374 41.39 -31.88 17.72
CA TYR A 374 40.68 -31.79 19.02
C TYR A 374 40.14 -33.14 19.52
N ARG A 375 40.54 -34.26 18.92
CA ARG A 375 40.23 -35.63 19.38
C ARG A 375 38.73 -35.92 19.56
N LEU A 376 37.87 -35.29 18.74
CA LEU A 376 36.44 -35.55 18.72
C LEU A 376 36.15 -36.89 18.00
N SER A 377 35.03 -37.55 18.36
CA SER A 377 34.76 -38.97 18.09
C SER A 377 34.73 -39.37 16.59
N ASN A 378 34.91 -40.67 16.32
CA ASN A 378 34.81 -41.27 14.99
C ASN A 378 33.42 -41.18 14.33
N GLU A 379 32.36 -40.74 15.02
CA GLU A 379 31.00 -40.67 14.46
C GLU A 379 30.84 -39.55 13.42
N TYR A 380 31.67 -38.51 13.48
CA TYR A 380 31.60 -37.35 12.59
C TYR A 380 32.68 -37.38 11.48
N ILE A 381 33.55 -38.39 11.50
CA ILE A 381 34.79 -38.41 10.71
C ILE A 381 34.53 -38.65 9.20
N ASP A 382 33.30 -38.94 8.78
CA ASP A 382 32.99 -39.34 7.40
C ASP A 382 31.65 -38.80 6.84
N SER A 383 30.99 -37.83 7.48
CA SER A 383 29.68 -37.34 7.00
C SER A 383 29.82 -36.15 6.05
N TYR A 384 30.25 -36.40 4.80
CA TYR A 384 30.23 -35.40 3.72
C TYR A 384 28.87 -34.69 3.62
N ASP A 385 27.77 -35.42 3.82
CA ASP A 385 26.40 -34.91 3.84
C ASP A 385 26.22 -33.71 4.81
N LEU A 386 26.92 -33.72 5.94
CA LEU A 386 26.86 -32.62 6.91
C LEU A 386 27.58 -31.38 6.39
N ALA A 387 28.77 -31.54 5.83
CA ALA A 387 29.49 -30.42 5.21
C ALA A 387 28.69 -29.83 4.04
N GLU A 388 28.02 -30.67 3.26
CA GLU A 388 27.22 -30.27 2.09
C GLU A 388 26.04 -29.38 2.49
N ILE A 389 25.26 -29.78 3.50
CA ILE A 389 24.13 -28.97 4.00
C ILE A 389 24.60 -27.58 4.43
N TYR A 390 25.72 -27.51 5.17
CA TYR A 390 26.25 -26.23 5.67
C TYR A 390 26.86 -25.38 4.56
N CYS A 391 27.53 -25.97 3.58
CA CYS A 391 28.08 -25.24 2.43
C CYS A 391 26.95 -24.64 1.57
N ASN A 392 25.91 -25.43 1.29
CA ASN A 392 24.76 -24.97 0.50
C ASN A 392 23.99 -23.83 1.20
N ASN A 393 24.04 -23.79 2.53
CA ASN A 393 23.38 -22.76 3.34
C ASN A 393 24.33 -21.73 3.95
N ALA A 394 25.60 -21.68 3.52
CA ALA A 394 26.65 -20.92 4.18
C ALA A 394 26.31 -19.41 4.34
N SER A 395 25.56 -18.84 3.40
CA SER A 395 25.13 -17.43 3.44
C SER A 395 24.01 -17.13 4.44
N PHE A 396 23.33 -18.17 4.95
CA PHE A 396 22.12 -18.06 5.75
C PHE A 396 22.27 -18.60 7.18
N LEU A 397 23.45 -19.12 7.52
CA LEU A 397 23.75 -19.62 8.87
C LEU A 397 23.55 -18.50 9.90
N LYS A 398 22.88 -18.84 11.00
CA LYS A 398 22.61 -17.89 12.08
C LYS A 398 22.67 -18.59 13.43
N VAL A 399 23.04 -17.82 14.46
CA VAL A 399 22.97 -18.24 15.85
C VAL A 399 21.97 -17.36 16.57
N LEU A 400 21.00 -17.99 17.24
CA LEU A 400 20.02 -17.30 18.08
C LEU A 400 20.38 -17.52 19.56
N ARG A 401 20.49 -16.42 20.32
CA ARG A 401 20.70 -16.42 21.77
C ARG A 401 19.66 -15.52 22.40
N THR A 402 18.79 -16.08 23.23
CA THR A 402 17.72 -15.31 23.89
C THR A 402 18.10 -14.96 25.32
N THR A 403 17.28 -14.16 25.99
CA THR A 403 17.49 -13.84 27.40
C THR A 403 16.93 -14.92 28.32
N ALA A 404 17.57 -15.15 29.47
CA ALA A 404 17.01 -15.97 30.53
C ALA A 404 15.79 -15.27 31.13
N ILE A 405 14.70 -15.99 31.39
CA ILE A 405 13.45 -15.44 31.95
C ILE A 405 13.70 -14.72 33.29
N LYS A 406 14.61 -15.23 34.13
CA LYS A 406 15.01 -14.57 35.39
C LYS A 406 15.66 -13.18 35.24
N ASN A 407 16.15 -12.85 34.04
CA ASN A 407 16.86 -11.61 33.75
C ASN A 407 15.95 -10.57 33.09
N GLU A 408 14.67 -10.86 32.94
CA GLU A 408 13.66 -9.97 32.34
C GLU A 408 13.37 -8.79 33.28
N ASN A 409 14.27 -7.80 33.30
CA ASN A 409 14.19 -6.62 34.15
C ASN A 409 13.72 -5.38 33.36
N ASN A 410 12.62 -4.78 33.81
CA ASN A 410 12.10 -3.46 33.43
C ASN A 410 11.70 -3.25 31.95
N LEU A 411 10.67 -3.97 31.49
CA LEU A 411 9.92 -3.68 30.24
C LEU A 411 9.00 -2.43 30.35
N ILE A 412 9.26 -1.51 31.28
CA ILE A 412 8.31 -0.45 31.67
C ILE A 412 8.35 0.77 30.73
N ASP A 413 9.29 0.82 29.78
CA ASP A 413 9.60 2.06 29.05
C ASP A 413 9.40 1.99 27.53
N GLU A 414 8.31 1.37 27.06
CA GLU A 414 8.01 1.33 25.63
C GLU A 414 6.54 1.64 25.27
N THR A 415 6.36 2.22 24.09
CA THR A 415 5.11 2.73 23.54
C THR A 415 4.30 1.68 22.77
N ASP A 416 4.72 0.41 22.75
CA ASP A 416 3.96 -0.66 22.09
C ASP A 416 2.69 -1.02 22.89
N SER A 417 1.53 -0.87 22.23
CA SER A 417 0.21 -1.22 22.77
C SER A 417 0.11 -2.70 23.17
N ASN A 418 0.77 -3.61 22.45
CA ASN A 418 0.76 -5.05 22.74
C ASN A 418 1.65 -5.40 23.95
N LEU A 419 2.73 -4.66 24.19
CA LEU A 419 3.54 -4.83 25.39
C LEU A 419 2.76 -4.47 26.66
N SER A 420 1.83 -3.52 26.59
CA SER A 420 0.98 -3.17 27.73
C SER A 420 0.09 -4.34 28.18
N TRP A 421 -0.35 -5.20 27.25
CA TRP A 421 -1.07 -6.44 27.58
C TRP A 421 -0.16 -7.44 28.29
N TYR A 422 1.09 -7.60 27.83
CA TYR A 422 2.06 -8.48 28.49
C TYR A 422 2.36 -8.04 29.92
N ILE A 423 2.53 -6.74 30.16
CA ILE A 423 2.66 -6.17 31.50
C ILE A 423 1.40 -6.44 32.33
N GLY A 424 0.22 -6.30 31.72
CA GLY A 424 -1.05 -6.62 32.36
C GLY A 424 -1.14 -8.09 32.82
N LEU A 425 -0.66 -9.04 32.02
CA LEU A 425 -0.58 -10.45 32.41
C LEU A 425 0.36 -10.67 33.60
N TYR A 426 1.50 -9.99 33.62
CA TYR A 426 2.41 -10.02 34.76
C TYR A 426 1.75 -9.45 36.03
N LEU A 427 0.95 -8.38 35.92
CA LEU A 427 0.16 -7.86 37.04
C LEU A 427 -0.87 -8.88 37.54
N CYS A 428 -1.48 -9.66 36.65
CA CYS A 428 -2.39 -10.74 37.02
C CYS A 428 -1.67 -11.86 37.78
N ASP A 429 -0.40 -12.13 37.48
CA ASP A 429 0.40 -13.11 38.23
C ASP A 429 0.69 -12.62 39.65
N LEU A 430 1.05 -11.34 39.80
CA LEU A 430 1.25 -10.74 41.12
C LEU A 430 -0.05 -10.69 41.94
N PHE A 431 -1.20 -10.54 41.25
CA PHE A 431 -2.50 -10.68 41.87
C PHE A 431 -2.70 -12.11 42.38
N TYR A 432 -2.42 -13.12 41.54
CA TYR A 432 -2.51 -14.53 41.93
C TYR A 432 -1.60 -14.88 43.11
N GLU A 433 -0.37 -14.36 43.15
CA GLU A 433 0.54 -14.57 44.30
C GLU A 433 -0.02 -14.05 45.61
N LYS A 434 -0.73 -12.92 45.56
CA LYS A 434 -1.30 -12.28 46.75
C LYS A 434 -2.63 -12.90 47.19
N PHE A 435 -3.48 -13.28 46.24
CA PHE A 435 -4.87 -13.66 46.50
C PHE A 435 -5.18 -15.14 46.25
N HIS A 436 -4.23 -15.90 45.68
CA HIS A 436 -4.35 -17.32 45.32
C HIS A 436 -5.53 -17.65 44.40
N ARG A 437 -5.87 -16.69 43.53
CA ARG A 437 -6.85 -16.77 42.45
C ARG A 437 -6.57 -15.66 41.44
N TYR A 438 -7.01 -15.81 40.20
CA TYR A 438 -6.89 -14.77 39.19
C TYR A 438 -8.00 -13.70 39.33
N PRO A 439 -7.77 -12.46 38.83
CA PRO A 439 -8.78 -11.41 38.88
C PRO A 439 -9.97 -11.80 38.00
N GLY A 440 -11.19 -11.75 38.56
CA GLY A 440 -12.44 -12.07 37.88
C GLY A 440 -12.72 -13.57 37.65
N GLU A 441 -11.91 -14.48 38.22
CA GLU A 441 -12.08 -15.92 38.05
C GLU A 441 -13.39 -16.45 38.69
N PHE A 442 -13.84 -15.86 39.80
CA PHE A 442 -15.03 -16.26 40.54
C PHE A 442 -15.99 -15.09 40.74
N LEU A 443 -16.71 -14.70 39.68
CA LEU A 443 -17.73 -13.66 39.78
C LEU A 443 -19.04 -14.24 40.34
N SER A 444 -19.29 -14.00 41.63
CA SER A 444 -20.59 -14.28 42.23
C SER A 444 -21.64 -13.19 41.97
N ASP A 445 -21.18 -11.94 41.82
CA ASP A 445 -21.96 -10.75 41.46
C ASP A 445 -21.02 -9.63 40.96
N ASP A 446 -21.60 -8.53 40.47
CA ASP A 446 -20.85 -7.36 39.96
C ASP A 446 -19.93 -6.72 41.02
N ARG A 447 -20.22 -6.91 42.32
CA ARG A 447 -19.39 -6.35 43.40
C ARG A 447 -18.03 -7.04 43.48
N GLN A 448 -17.96 -8.34 43.20
CA GLN A 448 -16.69 -9.06 43.22
C GLN A 448 -15.76 -8.61 42.07
N PHE A 449 -16.33 -8.29 40.91
CA PHE A 449 -15.58 -7.72 39.78
C PHE A 449 -14.93 -6.38 40.16
N GLU A 450 -15.68 -5.48 40.80
CA GLU A 450 -15.17 -4.18 41.23
C GLU A 450 -14.07 -4.30 42.29
N ILE A 451 -14.18 -5.26 43.21
CA ILE A 451 -13.14 -5.53 44.23
C ILE A 451 -11.85 -5.97 43.54
N ASP A 452 -11.92 -6.95 42.65
CA ASP A 452 -10.75 -7.51 41.95
C ASP A 452 -10.06 -6.47 41.08
N LEU A 453 -10.84 -5.68 40.35
CA LEU A 453 -10.34 -4.60 39.54
C LEU A 453 -9.61 -3.54 40.38
N ASN A 454 -10.18 -3.16 41.53
CA ASN A 454 -9.55 -2.20 42.44
C ASN A 454 -8.25 -2.75 43.02
N ASP A 455 -8.21 -4.03 43.39
CA ASP A 455 -7.01 -4.69 43.89
C ASP A 455 -5.92 -4.80 42.81
N LEU A 456 -6.28 -5.12 41.57
CA LEU A 456 -5.36 -5.16 40.43
C LEU A 456 -4.80 -3.76 40.12
N LYS A 457 -5.64 -2.70 40.15
CA LYS A 457 -5.22 -1.29 40.04
C LYS A 457 -4.25 -0.90 41.17
N GLN A 458 -4.46 -1.39 42.39
CA GLN A 458 -3.54 -1.14 43.51
C GLN A 458 -2.18 -1.82 43.32
N ILE A 459 -2.15 -3.05 42.79
CA ILE A 459 -0.90 -3.76 42.47
C ILE A 459 -0.13 -3.01 41.38
N SER A 460 -0.81 -2.60 40.31
CA SER A 460 -0.23 -1.78 39.23
C SER A 460 0.44 -0.50 39.76
N LYS A 461 -0.25 0.25 40.64
CA LYS A 461 0.28 1.47 41.27
C LYS A 461 1.54 1.23 42.12
N LYS A 462 1.69 0.04 42.73
CA LYS A 462 2.85 -0.29 43.55
C LYS A 462 4.10 -0.63 42.73
N LEU A 463 3.94 -1.18 41.52
CA LEU A 463 5.07 -1.48 40.64
C LEU A 463 5.60 -0.25 39.90
N SER A 464 4.73 0.70 39.57
CA SER A 464 5.07 1.85 38.74
C SER A 464 5.49 3.06 39.58
N SER A 465 6.80 3.31 39.71
CA SER A 465 7.31 4.62 40.17
C SER A 465 7.16 5.73 39.13
N LYS A 466 6.78 5.40 37.88
CA LYS A 466 6.47 6.31 36.77
C LYS A 466 5.29 5.79 35.91
N ASN A 467 4.13 6.44 36.06
CA ASN A 467 2.86 6.33 35.33
C ASN A 467 2.64 5.22 34.27
N PHE A 468 2.20 4.02 34.70
CA PHE A 468 1.38 3.09 33.90
C PHE A 468 -0.12 3.52 33.82
N MET A 469 -0.43 4.79 34.13
CA MET A 469 -1.81 5.28 34.38
C MET A 469 -2.29 6.24 33.27
N SER A 470 -2.20 5.84 32.00
CA SER A 470 -3.00 6.46 30.94
C SER A 470 -4.37 5.77 30.87
N ASP A 471 -5.39 6.47 30.39
CA ASP A 471 -6.77 5.95 30.31
C ASP A 471 -6.85 4.65 29.50
N ASP A 472 -6.07 4.53 28.42
CA ASP A 472 -5.99 3.32 27.58
C ASP A 472 -5.43 2.10 28.35
N LYS A 473 -4.49 2.32 29.27
CA LYS A 473 -3.90 1.25 30.09
C LYS A 473 -4.84 0.81 31.22
N GLN A 474 -5.79 1.67 31.62
CA GLN A 474 -6.83 1.31 32.58
C GLN A 474 -7.83 0.32 31.97
N GLN A 475 -8.20 0.52 30.69
CA GLN A 475 -9.10 -0.39 29.97
C GLN A 475 -8.53 -1.80 29.88
N ILE A 476 -7.20 -1.94 29.71
CA ILE A 476 -6.51 -3.24 29.73
C ILE A 476 -6.76 -3.98 31.05
N LEU A 477 -6.64 -3.31 32.20
CA LEU A 477 -6.85 -3.94 33.51
C LEU A 477 -8.31 -4.36 33.72
N GLU A 478 -9.24 -3.57 33.20
CA GLU A 478 -10.68 -3.86 33.22
C GLU A 478 -10.98 -5.11 32.39
N GLU A 479 -10.41 -5.19 31.19
CA GLU A 479 -10.60 -6.33 30.30
C GLU A 479 -9.92 -7.61 30.82
N LEU A 480 -8.72 -7.50 31.42
CA LEU A 480 -8.06 -8.64 32.07
C LEU A 480 -8.85 -9.16 33.27
N CYS A 481 -9.48 -8.28 34.05
CA CYS A 481 -10.40 -8.72 35.10
C CYS A 481 -11.63 -9.40 34.48
N ARG A 482 -12.17 -8.86 33.37
CA ARG A 482 -13.32 -9.43 32.67
C ARG A 482 -13.04 -10.81 32.09
N TYR A 483 -11.82 -11.05 31.62
CA TYR A 483 -11.42 -12.36 31.11
C TYR A 483 -11.44 -13.45 32.16
N GLY A 484 -11.24 -13.13 33.44
CA GLY A 484 -11.36 -14.11 34.53
C GLY A 484 -10.47 -15.35 34.37
N ALA A 485 -9.26 -15.19 33.82
CA ALA A 485 -8.36 -16.28 33.44
C ALA A 485 -8.95 -17.33 32.48
N SER A 486 -9.93 -16.95 31.68
CA SER A 486 -10.56 -17.86 30.71
C SER A 486 -9.59 -18.34 29.64
N GLU A 487 -9.75 -19.61 29.28
CA GLU A 487 -9.01 -20.29 28.23
C GLU A 487 -9.90 -20.48 26.99
N LEU A 488 -9.89 -19.51 26.08
CA LEU A 488 -10.71 -19.59 24.86
C LEU A 488 -10.09 -20.55 23.85
N HIS A 489 -10.84 -21.57 23.42
CA HIS A 489 -10.33 -22.61 22.51
C HIS A 489 -9.76 -22.05 21.20
N SER A 490 -10.37 -21.02 20.62
CA SER A 490 -9.88 -20.41 19.36
C SER A 490 -8.50 -19.78 19.52
N ILE A 491 -8.25 -19.11 20.65
CA ILE A 491 -6.96 -18.50 20.98
C ILE A 491 -5.95 -19.59 21.33
N ALA A 492 -6.39 -20.64 22.04
CA ALA A 492 -5.60 -21.83 22.34
C ALA A 492 -5.11 -22.52 21.05
N ALA A 493 -5.99 -22.66 20.06
CA ALA A 493 -5.68 -23.27 18.77
C ALA A 493 -4.69 -22.43 17.96
N PHE A 494 -4.88 -21.10 17.91
CA PHE A 494 -3.97 -20.19 17.22
C PHE A 494 -2.57 -20.21 17.83
N ILE A 495 -2.46 -19.95 19.14
CA ILE A 495 -1.17 -19.96 19.85
C ILE A 495 -0.57 -21.37 19.87
N GLY A 496 -1.41 -22.39 19.93
CA GLY A 496 -0.99 -23.78 19.88
C GLY A 496 -0.28 -24.11 18.56
N GLY A 497 -0.85 -23.69 17.43
CA GLY A 497 -0.23 -23.81 16.12
C GLY A 497 1.09 -23.04 16.02
N CYS A 498 1.12 -21.77 16.45
CA CYS A 498 2.33 -20.97 16.45
C CYS A 498 3.45 -21.59 17.30
N CYS A 499 3.14 -21.99 18.54
CA CYS A 499 4.11 -22.58 19.47
C CYS A 499 4.63 -23.94 18.98
N ALA A 500 3.76 -24.77 18.41
CA ALA A 500 4.17 -26.02 17.78
C ALA A 500 5.13 -25.78 16.60
N GLN A 501 4.86 -24.79 15.76
CA GLN A 501 5.77 -24.44 14.67
C GLN A 501 7.13 -23.98 15.20
N GLU A 502 7.18 -23.15 16.25
CA GLU A 502 8.45 -22.77 16.90
C GLU A 502 9.21 -23.99 17.42
N ALA A 503 8.52 -24.96 18.02
CA ALA A 503 9.15 -26.21 18.44
C ALA A 503 9.70 -27.02 17.24
N ILE A 504 8.98 -27.08 16.12
CA ILE A 504 9.47 -27.74 14.90
C ILE A 504 10.74 -27.07 14.37
N LYS A 505 10.78 -25.73 14.30
CA LYS A 505 11.98 -24.99 13.89
C LYS A 505 13.20 -25.36 14.73
N LEU A 506 12.99 -25.42 16.04
CA LEU A 506 14.04 -25.74 17.00
C LEU A 506 14.51 -27.20 16.95
N ILE A 507 13.63 -28.16 16.67
CA ILE A 507 13.99 -29.58 16.49
C ILE A 507 14.72 -29.79 15.17
N THR A 508 14.27 -29.13 14.11
CA THR A 508 14.77 -29.32 12.75
C THR A 508 16.00 -28.48 12.43
N HIS A 509 16.28 -27.44 13.21
CA HIS A 509 17.29 -26.41 12.92
C HIS A 509 17.02 -25.65 11.60
N GLN A 510 15.74 -25.62 11.19
CA GLN A 510 15.27 -24.95 9.99
C GLN A 510 14.34 -23.79 10.33
N TYR A 511 14.29 -22.82 9.42
CA TYR A 511 13.64 -21.52 9.58
C TYR A 511 14.18 -20.75 10.80
N ILE A 512 13.77 -19.49 10.93
CA ILE A 512 14.21 -18.63 12.03
C ILE A 512 13.15 -18.67 13.15
N PRO A 513 13.52 -19.10 14.38
CA PRO A 513 12.63 -19.03 15.53
C PRO A 513 12.34 -17.60 15.99
N ILE A 514 11.27 -17.39 16.74
CA ILE A 514 10.96 -16.09 17.37
C ILE A 514 12.11 -15.59 18.24
N ASP A 515 12.39 -14.30 18.22
CA ASP A 515 13.35 -13.68 19.14
C ASP A 515 12.64 -13.22 20.43
N ASN A 516 12.92 -13.93 21.52
CA ASN A 516 12.38 -13.73 22.86
C ASN A 516 10.86 -13.91 23.03
N THR A 517 10.02 -12.96 22.62
CA THR A 517 8.59 -12.93 23.00
C THR A 517 7.67 -12.54 21.86
N LEU A 518 6.70 -13.40 21.56
CA LEU A 518 5.53 -13.11 20.75
C LEU A 518 4.33 -12.83 21.65
N ILE A 519 3.58 -11.78 21.34
CA ILE A 519 2.33 -11.38 21.98
C ILE A 519 1.30 -11.25 20.86
N TYR A 520 0.20 -11.96 20.98
CA TYR A 520 -0.95 -11.91 20.09
C TYR A 520 -2.13 -11.30 20.83
N ASN A 521 -2.74 -10.30 20.22
CA ASN A 521 -3.93 -9.64 20.70
C ASN A 521 -5.12 -10.05 19.82
N GLY A 522 -5.92 -11.01 20.29
CA GLY A 522 -7.09 -11.51 19.59
C GLY A 522 -8.26 -10.51 19.49
N ILE A 523 -8.23 -9.41 20.26
CA ILE A 523 -9.21 -8.32 20.11
C ILE A 523 -8.96 -7.57 18.81
N GLN A 524 -7.68 -7.24 18.56
CA GLN A 524 -7.24 -6.43 17.42
C GLN A 524 -6.77 -7.29 16.24
N GLN A 525 -6.69 -8.61 16.41
CA GLN A 525 -6.06 -9.52 15.45
C GLN A 525 -4.63 -9.10 15.08
N SER A 526 -3.88 -8.61 16.06
CA SER A 526 -2.53 -8.08 15.88
C SER A 526 -1.49 -8.88 16.69
N ILE A 527 -0.23 -8.81 16.28
CA ILE A 527 0.92 -9.30 17.05
C ILE A 527 1.82 -8.12 17.45
N ASN A 528 2.59 -8.25 18.54
CA ASN A 528 3.64 -7.27 18.83
C ASN A 528 4.61 -7.22 17.65
N LYS A 529 5.13 -6.03 17.35
CA LYS A 529 6.25 -5.94 16.40
C LYS A 529 7.36 -6.77 17.01
N GLN A 530 7.74 -7.88 16.39
CA GLN A 530 8.99 -8.54 16.76
C GLN A 530 10.06 -7.47 16.55
N TYR A 531 10.69 -7.06 17.65
CA TYR A 531 11.96 -6.39 17.58
C TYR A 531 12.90 -7.39 16.90
N ASN A 532 12.97 -7.32 15.58
CA ASN A 532 14.25 -7.48 14.90
C ASN A 532 15.14 -6.33 15.40
N GLN A 533 15.52 -6.36 16.68
CA GLN A 533 16.72 -5.72 17.19
C GLN A 533 17.90 -6.55 16.70
N ILE A 534 18.08 -6.58 15.38
CA ILE A 534 19.37 -6.16 14.88
C ILE A 534 19.39 -4.67 15.24
N ASN A 535 20.49 -4.18 15.83
CA ASN A 535 20.79 -2.75 15.71
C ASN A 535 20.73 -2.41 14.21
N ALA A 536 19.56 -2.05 13.69
CA ALA A 536 19.47 -1.45 12.38
C ALA A 536 20.14 -0.12 12.60
N ASP A 537 21.38 -0.02 12.12
CA ASP A 537 22.04 1.24 11.98
C ASP A 537 21.03 2.24 11.41
N PRO A 538 20.99 3.49 11.93
CA PRO A 538 20.10 4.50 11.39
C PRO A 538 20.25 4.53 9.87
N ILE A 539 19.12 4.63 9.14
CA ILE A 539 19.13 4.60 7.69
C ILE A 539 20.09 5.70 7.20
N LEU A 540 21.19 5.30 6.59
CA LEU A 540 22.19 6.23 6.09
C LEU A 540 21.67 6.82 4.79
N ILE A 541 21.59 8.15 4.72
CA ILE A 541 21.34 8.89 3.47
C ILE A 541 22.69 9.37 2.94
N GLU A 542 23.15 8.78 1.85
CA GLU A 542 24.34 9.21 1.13
C GLU A 542 23.97 10.16 -0.01
N ILE A 543 24.61 11.34 -0.04
CA ILE A 543 24.35 12.37 -1.05
C ILE A 543 25.63 12.66 -1.83
N ALA A 544 25.55 12.52 -3.15
CA ALA A 544 26.62 12.92 -4.05
C ALA A 544 26.33 14.33 -4.59
N TRP A 545 26.67 15.37 -3.82
CA TRP A 545 26.36 16.78 -4.14
C TRP A 545 26.87 17.29 -5.50
N THR A 546 27.86 16.62 -6.10
CA THR A 546 28.41 16.96 -7.41
C THR A 546 27.87 16.09 -8.54
N ALA A 547 27.04 15.09 -8.25
CA ALA A 547 26.47 14.18 -9.23
C ALA A 547 25.01 14.53 -9.47
N HIS A 548 24.73 15.07 -10.66
CA HIS A 548 23.38 15.34 -11.16
C HIS A 548 22.56 14.05 -11.28
N ASP A 549 21.28 14.13 -10.93
CA ASP A 549 20.30 13.05 -11.08
C ASP A 549 19.28 13.40 -12.18
N TYR A 550 18.52 14.47 -12.00
CA TYR A 550 17.59 15.01 -13.00
C TYR A 550 17.35 16.51 -12.79
N ASP A 551 16.91 17.20 -13.84
CA ASP A 551 16.50 18.61 -13.76
C ASP A 551 15.08 18.71 -13.17
N LEU A 552 14.91 19.55 -12.15
CA LEU A 552 13.63 19.72 -11.48
C LEU A 552 12.75 20.68 -12.30
N HIS A 553 11.60 20.18 -12.78
CA HIS A 553 10.62 20.98 -13.53
C HIS A 553 9.20 20.90 -12.97
N THR A 554 9.03 20.22 -11.83
CA THR A 554 7.75 19.94 -11.19
C THR A 554 7.37 20.99 -10.15
N ILE A 555 6.32 21.75 -10.44
CA ILE A 555 5.79 22.79 -9.58
C ILE A 555 4.70 22.22 -8.66
N PRO A 556 4.80 22.35 -7.32
CA PRO A 556 3.69 22.05 -6.43
C PRO A 556 2.54 23.04 -6.64
N SER A 557 1.31 22.53 -6.68
CA SER A 557 0.09 23.30 -6.93
C SER A 557 -1.08 22.73 -6.14
N LEU A 558 -2.28 23.24 -6.39
CA LEU A 558 -3.52 22.73 -5.84
C LEU A 558 -4.72 23.10 -6.71
N GLN A 559 -5.83 22.48 -6.36
CA GLN A 559 -7.13 22.77 -6.93
C GLN A 559 -8.10 23.31 -5.86
N LEU A 560 -8.92 24.28 -6.27
CA LEU A 560 -10.08 24.77 -5.54
C LEU A 560 -11.32 24.32 -6.32
N VAL A 561 -12.10 23.44 -5.69
CA VAL A 561 -13.36 22.93 -6.25
C VAL A 561 -14.52 23.79 -5.74
N THR A 562 -15.43 24.17 -6.63
CA THR A 562 -16.63 24.92 -6.22
C THR A 562 -17.52 24.07 -5.32
N ASN A 563 -17.79 24.58 -4.13
CA ASN A 563 -18.77 24.01 -3.22
C ASN A 563 -19.34 25.13 -2.32
N PRO A 564 -20.45 24.87 -1.60
CA PRO A 564 -21.04 25.84 -0.69
C PRO A 564 -20.08 26.47 0.34
N LEU A 565 -19.05 25.75 0.82
CA LEU A 565 -18.08 26.30 1.78
C LEU A 565 -17.11 27.32 1.15
N VAL A 566 -16.91 27.31 -0.16
CA VAL A 566 -16.10 28.32 -0.85
C VAL A 566 -16.86 29.63 -1.03
N SER A 567 -18.19 29.57 -1.20
CA SER A 567 -19.01 30.75 -1.48
C SER A 567 -19.20 31.67 -0.26
N ARG A 568 -18.92 32.96 -0.45
CA ARG A 568 -19.23 34.01 0.55
C ARG A 568 -20.73 34.16 0.86
N GLN A 569 -21.62 33.57 0.04
CA GLN A 569 -23.06 33.58 0.27
C GLN A 569 -23.50 32.57 1.34
N PHE A 570 -22.79 31.45 1.47
CA PHE A 570 -23.20 30.31 2.32
C PHE A 570 -22.21 30.00 3.44
N SER A 571 -20.95 30.40 3.29
CA SER A 571 -19.86 29.96 4.16
C SER A 571 -19.39 31.03 5.15
N PRO A 572 -19.25 30.69 6.44
CA PRO A 572 -18.64 31.57 7.42
C PRO A 572 -17.11 31.67 7.27
N ILE A 573 -16.46 30.77 6.53
CA ILE A 573 -14.99 30.70 6.41
C ILE A 573 -14.45 31.06 5.02
N SER A 574 -15.31 31.43 4.06
CA SER A 574 -14.92 31.79 2.68
C SER A 574 -13.76 32.80 2.62
N ASN A 575 -13.84 33.90 3.39
CA ASN A 575 -12.74 34.88 3.47
C ASN A 575 -11.40 34.27 3.89
N LYS A 576 -11.43 33.31 4.83
CA LYS A 576 -10.22 32.66 5.32
C LYS A 576 -9.69 31.63 4.32
N ILE A 577 -10.56 30.96 3.56
CA ILE A 577 -10.17 30.08 2.46
C ILE A 577 -9.35 30.85 1.42
N PHE A 578 -9.88 31.98 0.91
CA PHE A 578 -9.17 32.79 -0.08
C PHE A 578 -7.94 33.50 0.49
N THR A 579 -7.94 33.85 1.78
CA THR A 579 -6.73 34.37 2.45
C THR A 579 -5.63 33.31 2.50
N ASN A 580 -5.95 32.05 2.84
CA ASN A 580 -4.97 30.97 2.81
C ASN A 580 -4.52 30.64 1.39
N LEU A 581 -5.42 30.66 0.40
CA LEU A 581 -5.04 30.49 -1.01
C LEU A 581 -3.99 31.52 -1.44
N GLN A 582 -4.21 32.80 -1.10
CA GLN A 582 -3.26 33.87 -1.36
C GLN A 582 -1.94 33.68 -0.58
N GLN A 583 -1.99 33.28 0.69
CA GLN A 583 -0.80 33.06 1.52
C GLN A 583 0.02 31.83 1.12
N LEU A 584 -0.61 30.85 0.46
CA LEU A 584 0.05 29.67 -0.04
C LEU A 584 0.98 30.03 -1.22
N ASN A 585 0.63 31.07 -1.99
CA ASN A 585 1.49 31.67 -3.00
C ASN A 585 1.95 30.65 -4.07
N ALA A 586 1.06 29.72 -4.44
CA ALA A 586 1.34 28.71 -5.46
C ALA A 586 1.47 29.37 -6.84
N GLU A 587 2.45 28.94 -7.65
CA GLU A 587 2.64 29.52 -8.99
C GLU A 587 1.51 29.17 -9.95
N TYR A 588 1.01 27.93 -9.84
CA TYR A 588 -0.22 27.49 -10.49
C TYR A 588 -1.30 27.30 -9.43
N ALA A 589 -2.50 27.79 -9.71
CA ALA A 589 -3.71 27.42 -8.97
C ALA A 589 -4.81 27.04 -9.95
N ARG A 590 -5.50 25.94 -9.64
CA ARG A 590 -6.60 25.43 -10.46
C ARG A 590 -7.94 25.76 -9.83
N TYR A 591 -8.88 26.24 -10.64
CA TYR A 591 -10.28 26.46 -10.26
C TYR A 591 -11.14 25.48 -11.04
N ALA A 592 -11.87 24.62 -10.34
CA ALA A 592 -12.74 23.63 -10.96
C ALA A 592 -14.19 23.83 -10.48
N VAL A 593 -15.11 24.08 -11.42
CA VAL A 593 -16.53 23.93 -11.13
C VAL A 593 -16.88 22.45 -11.12
N TRP A 594 -17.82 22.01 -10.28
CA TRP A 594 -18.08 20.58 -10.12
C TRP A 594 -19.57 20.24 -10.13
N PHE A 595 -19.90 19.12 -10.76
CA PHE A 595 -21.27 18.76 -11.14
C PHE A 595 -22.28 18.57 -10.01
N PRO A 596 -21.92 18.13 -8.77
CA PRO A 596 -22.94 17.86 -7.76
C PRO A 596 -23.61 19.14 -7.24
N TYR A 597 -23.11 20.32 -7.60
CA TYR A 597 -23.74 21.60 -7.28
C TYR A 597 -24.15 22.34 -8.57
N PRO A 598 -25.16 21.87 -9.31
CA PRO A 598 -25.46 22.38 -10.64
C PRO A 598 -25.76 23.88 -10.69
N LYS A 599 -26.43 24.41 -9.65
CA LYS A 599 -26.70 25.86 -9.51
C LYS A 599 -25.47 26.72 -9.19
N LEU A 600 -24.38 26.10 -8.74
CA LEU A 600 -23.11 26.77 -8.51
C LEU A 600 -22.15 26.59 -9.70
N ALA A 601 -22.36 25.55 -10.51
CA ALA A 601 -21.44 25.14 -11.57
C ALA A 601 -21.86 25.54 -12.99
N VAL A 602 -23.16 25.71 -13.25
CA VAL A 602 -23.69 25.93 -14.61
C VAL A 602 -24.45 27.26 -14.69
N ALA A 603 -24.01 28.11 -15.63
CA ALA A 603 -24.59 29.43 -15.84
C ALA A 603 -25.90 29.39 -16.65
N GLU A 604 -26.13 28.38 -17.47
CA GLU A 604 -27.35 28.22 -18.28
C GLU A 604 -27.93 26.82 -18.04
N LEU A 605 -28.60 26.63 -16.90
CA LEU A 605 -29.17 25.32 -16.50
C LEU A 605 -30.35 24.90 -17.37
N ASP A 606 -31.10 25.88 -17.85
CA ASP A 606 -32.23 25.70 -18.76
C ASP A 606 -31.77 25.87 -20.20
N PRO A 607 -32.36 25.12 -21.14
CA PRO A 607 -32.08 25.31 -22.54
C PRO A 607 -32.55 26.69 -23.04
N PRO A 608 -31.83 27.30 -23.99
CA PRO A 608 -32.33 28.40 -24.82
C PRO A 608 -33.77 28.20 -25.31
N SER A 609 -34.62 29.24 -25.27
CA SER A 609 -36.03 29.14 -25.72
C SER A 609 -36.22 28.66 -27.16
N GLY A 610 -36.84 27.50 -27.35
CA GLY A 610 -36.99 26.88 -28.67
C GLY A 610 -36.20 25.57 -28.81
N LEU A 611 -35.33 25.26 -27.85
CA LEU A 611 -34.94 23.88 -27.56
C LEU A 611 -36.10 23.23 -26.78
N PHE A 612 -36.54 22.08 -27.29
CA PHE A 612 -37.75 21.44 -26.81
C PHE A 612 -37.54 20.82 -25.42
N GLN A 613 -38.48 21.04 -24.49
CA GLN A 613 -38.55 20.24 -23.26
C GLN A 613 -39.44 19.03 -23.52
N CYS A 614 -39.00 17.84 -23.14
CA CYS A 614 -39.79 16.64 -23.30
C CYS A 614 -40.19 16.03 -21.97
N SER A 615 -41.07 15.05 -21.96
CA SER A 615 -41.24 14.15 -20.83
C SER A 615 -41.90 12.87 -21.31
N ASN A 616 -41.63 11.77 -20.61
CA ASN A 616 -42.02 10.43 -21.00
C ASN A 616 -42.36 9.65 -19.72
N VAL A 617 -43.62 9.26 -19.59
CA VAL A 617 -44.09 8.52 -18.42
C VAL A 617 -44.95 7.32 -18.83
N GLY A 618 -44.84 6.23 -18.08
CA GLY A 618 -45.69 5.05 -18.28
C GLY A 618 -47.16 5.33 -17.95
N GLU A 619 -48.04 4.44 -18.40
CA GLU A 619 -49.46 4.42 -18.02
C GLU A 619 -49.62 4.43 -16.49
N ASN A 620 -50.54 5.26 -16.00
CA ASN A 620 -50.83 5.58 -14.60
C ASN A 620 -49.83 6.49 -13.87
N TYR A 621 -48.79 6.99 -14.54
CA TYR A 621 -47.89 8.00 -13.99
C TYR A 621 -48.26 9.41 -14.49
N SER A 622 -47.86 10.43 -13.73
CA SER A 622 -48.08 11.83 -14.11
C SER A 622 -46.86 12.40 -14.80
N ILE A 623 -47.09 12.99 -15.96
CA ILE A 623 -46.08 13.78 -16.65
C ILE A 623 -45.95 15.13 -15.94
N HIS A 624 -44.73 15.61 -15.77
CA HIS A 624 -44.44 16.92 -15.19
C HIS A 624 -43.64 17.72 -16.22
N LEU A 625 -44.20 18.85 -16.65
CA LEU A 625 -43.61 19.78 -17.61
C LEU A 625 -43.39 21.12 -16.93
N SER A 626 -42.26 21.78 -17.16
CA SER A 626 -41.89 23.00 -16.45
C SER A 626 -41.03 23.92 -17.28
N CYS A 627 -41.55 25.11 -17.58
CA CYS A 627 -40.81 26.26 -18.11
C CYS A 627 -40.45 27.29 -17.02
N GLU A 628 -40.68 26.95 -15.73
CA GLU A 628 -40.56 27.88 -14.60
C GLU A 628 -39.13 28.37 -14.35
N GLN A 629 -38.12 27.56 -14.64
CA GLN A 629 -36.75 27.85 -14.22
C GLN A 629 -36.12 29.08 -14.90
N GLY A 630 -36.64 29.51 -16.07
CA GLY A 630 -36.36 30.82 -16.69
C GLY A 630 -37.51 31.82 -16.68
N GLY A 631 -38.52 31.63 -15.82
CA GLY A 631 -39.70 32.50 -15.73
C GLY A 631 -40.64 32.46 -16.93
N GLY A 632 -40.46 31.47 -17.80
CA GLY A 632 -41.20 31.29 -19.05
C GLY A 632 -42.53 30.56 -18.89
N VAL A 633 -43.30 30.48 -19.97
CA VAL A 633 -44.53 29.68 -20.04
C VAL A 633 -44.47 28.73 -21.23
N ILE A 634 -45.17 27.61 -21.12
CA ILE A 634 -45.34 26.64 -22.21
C ILE A 634 -46.06 27.37 -23.37
N SER A 635 -45.36 27.64 -24.47
CA SER A 635 -45.92 28.37 -25.62
C SER A 635 -46.56 27.44 -26.63
N LYS A 636 -46.05 26.21 -26.75
CA LYS A 636 -46.45 25.27 -27.79
C LYS A 636 -46.24 23.83 -27.34
N ILE A 637 -47.05 22.94 -27.90
CA ILE A 637 -46.87 21.49 -27.79
C ILE A 637 -46.46 20.98 -29.18
N ASP A 638 -45.19 20.60 -29.33
CA ASP A 638 -44.64 20.12 -30.61
C ASP A 638 -44.97 18.65 -30.87
N PHE A 639 -45.06 17.86 -29.81
CA PHE A 639 -45.44 16.45 -29.90
C PHE A 639 -46.21 16.05 -28.65
N ALA A 640 -47.24 15.22 -28.82
CA ALA A 640 -47.89 14.55 -27.70
C ALA A 640 -48.50 13.25 -28.19
N SER A 641 -48.20 12.14 -27.52
CA SER A 641 -48.72 10.83 -27.87
C SER A 641 -48.90 9.99 -26.62
N PHE A 642 -50.15 9.61 -26.33
CA PHE A 642 -50.48 8.55 -25.38
C PHE A 642 -50.69 7.25 -26.15
N GLY A 643 -49.75 6.31 -26.03
CA GLY A 643 -49.74 5.09 -26.84
C GLY A 643 -48.39 4.38 -26.80
N THR A 644 -47.90 3.97 -27.96
CA THR A 644 -46.62 3.24 -28.11
C THR A 644 -45.55 4.08 -28.81
N ALA A 645 -45.58 5.40 -28.65
CA ALA A 645 -44.58 6.31 -29.22
C ALA A 645 -43.16 5.98 -28.74
N ILE A 646 -42.16 6.34 -29.55
CA ILE A 646 -40.74 6.06 -29.35
C ILE A 646 -39.88 7.28 -29.77
N GLY A 647 -38.66 7.35 -29.28
CA GLY A 647 -37.67 8.37 -29.66
C GLY A 647 -37.36 9.34 -28.52
N ALA A 648 -36.16 9.90 -28.57
CA ALA A 648 -35.67 10.90 -27.64
C ALA A 648 -36.24 12.29 -27.95
N CYS A 649 -36.02 13.24 -27.04
CA CYS A 649 -36.45 14.63 -27.23
C CYS A 649 -35.92 15.22 -28.54
N GLY A 650 -36.78 15.92 -29.30
CA GLY A 650 -36.45 16.45 -30.63
C GLY A 650 -36.55 15.44 -31.78
N GLN A 651 -36.63 14.13 -31.49
CA GLN A 651 -36.75 13.06 -32.50
C GLN A 651 -37.92 12.11 -32.25
N MET A 652 -38.91 12.54 -31.47
CA MET A 652 -40.06 11.72 -31.12
C MET A 652 -40.88 11.32 -32.34
N LYS A 653 -41.28 10.05 -32.39
CA LYS A 653 -42.11 9.46 -33.44
C LYS A 653 -43.32 8.79 -32.84
N GLN A 654 -44.47 9.06 -33.45
CA GLN A 654 -45.71 8.40 -33.10
C GLN A 654 -45.58 6.89 -33.37
N GLY A 655 -46.02 6.08 -32.41
CA GLY A 655 -46.05 4.62 -32.54
C GLY A 655 -47.25 4.12 -33.34
N THR A 656 -47.33 2.79 -33.50
CA THR A 656 -48.48 2.12 -34.13
C THR A 656 -49.78 2.28 -33.34
N CYS A 657 -49.71 2.56 -32.03
CA CYS A 657 -50.83 2.92 -31.19
C CYS A 657 -50.67 4.36 -30.68
N ASN A 658 -51.72 5.18 -30.81
CA ASN A 658 -51.78 6.56 -30.33
C ASN A 658 -53.23 7.00 -30.10
N ALA A 659 -53.52 7.67 -28.99
CA ALA A 659 -54.79 8.36 -28.78
C ALA A 659 -54.83 9.65 -29.62
N ALA A 660 -55.83 9.77 -30.50
CA ALA A 660 -55.94 10.89 -31.45
C ALA A 660 -56.10 12.27 -30.79
N ASN A 661 -56.59 12.32 -29.54
CA ASN A 661 -56.79 13.53 -28.75
C ASN A 661 -55.59 13.88 -27.84
N SER A 662 -54.46 13.14 -27.92
CA SER A 662 -53.30 13.35 -27.06
C SER A 662 -52.81 14.79 -27.07
N SER A 663 -52.61 15.37 -28.25
CA SER A 663 -52.18 16.76 -28.41
C SER A 663 -53.19 17.75 -27.84
N ASP A 664 -54.49 17.58 -28.11
CA ASP A 664 -55.51 18.51 -27.64
C ASP A 664 -55.65 18.55 -26.11
N ILE A 665 -55.52 17.38 -25.46
CA ILE A 665 -55.59 17.26 -24.00
C ILE A 665 -54.40 18.01 -23.38
N ILE A 666 -53.20 17.74 -23.88
CA ILE A 666 -51.97 18.35 -23.37
C ILE A 666 -51.96 19.86 -23.65
N GLN A 667 -52.37 20.29 -24.85
CA GLN A 667 -52.45 21.72 -25.18
C GLN A 667 -53.37 22.47 -24.22
N ARG A 668 -54.56 21.93 -23.94
CA ARG A 668 -55.52 22.55 -23.01
C ARG A 668 -55.02 22.59 -21.57
N ALA A 669 -54.29 21.57 -21.15
CA ALA A 669 -53.77 21.49 -19.79
C ALA A 669 -52.56 22.41 -19.57
N CYS A 670 -51.69 22.55 -20.59
CA CYS A 670 -50.34 23.04 -20.38
C CYS A 670 -50.02 24.40 -21.03
N ILE A 671 -50.63 24.78 -22.15
CA ILE A 671 -50.30 26.05 -22.83
C ILE A 671 -50.59 27.24 -21.91
N GLY A 672 -49.61 28.16 -21.79
CA GLY A 672 -49.68 29.37 -20.97
C GLY A 672 -49.36 29.17 -19.49
N GLN A 673 -49.11 27.94 -19.04
CA GLN A 673 -48.70 27.64 -17.67
C GLN A 673 -47.17 27.62 -17.56
N GLN A 674 -46.64 27.98 -16.37
CA GLN A 674 -45.21 27.81 -16.05
C GLN A 674 -44.88 26.35 -15.74
N LYS A 675 -45.81 25.65 -15.09
CA LYS A 675 -45.75 24.22 -14.76
C LYS A 675 -47.05 23.55 -15.15
N CYS A 676 -46.98 22.34 -15.68
CA CYS A 676 -48.14 21.52 -16.02
C CYS A 676 -47.92 20.09 -15.53
N SER A 677 -48.98 19.46 -15.01
CA SER A 677 -48.98 18.05 -14.66
C SER A 677 -50.20 17.36 -15.24
N VAL A 678 -49.99 16.25 -15.94
CA VAL A 678 -51.07 15.46 -16.57
C VAL A 678 -50.85 13.97 -16.34
N THR A 679 -51.85 13.29 -15.78
CA THR A 679 -51.78 11.84 -15.55
C THR A 679 -52.04 11.06 -16.83
N ALA A 680 -51.11 10.16 -17.17
CA ALA A 680 -51.17 9.28 -18.34
C ALA A 680 -52.15 8.11 -18.11
N SER A 681 -53.46 8.36 -18.16
CA SER A 681 -54.49 7.33 -17.91
C SER A 681 -55.43 7.12 -19.09
N THR A 682 -55.96 5.90 -19.20
CA THR A 682 -57.02 5.56 -20.17
C THR A 682 -58.31 6.32 -19.92
N ASP A 683 -58.57 6.76 -18.69
CA ASP A 683 -59.74 7.59 -18.37
C ASP A 683 -59.66 8.97 -19.02
N LEU A 684 -58.45 9.53 -19.11
CA LEU A 684 -58.23 10.87 -19.66
C LEU A 684 -58.04 10.84 -21.18
N PHE A 685 -57.23 9.93 -21.70
CA PHE A 685 -56.85 9.86 -23.11
C PHE A 685 -57.68 8.84 -23.93
N GLY A 686 -58.47 8.01 -23.27
CA GLY A 686 -59.06 6.81 -23.87
C GLY A 686 -58.07 5.65 -23.94
N ASP A 687 -58.54 4.48 -24.38
CA ASP A 687 -57.70 3.30 -24.58
C ASP A 687 -57.50 3.04 -26.09
N PRO A 688 -56.47 3.65 -26.72
CA PRO A 688 -56.23 3.51 -28.16
C PRO A 688 -55.79 2.10 -28.59
N CYS A 689 -55.35 1.26 -27.66
CA CYS A 689 -54.93 -0.12 -27.91
C CYS A 689 -55.07 -0.99 -26.67
N THR A 690 -56.24 -1.61 -26.50
CA THR A 690 -56.56 -2.47 -25.36
C THR A 690 -55.58 -3.64 -25.23
N GLY A 691 -55.10 -3.86 -24.00
CA GLY A 691 -54.15 -4.90 -23.66
C GLY A 691 -52.68 -4.58 -24.01
N THR A 692 -52.40 -3.40 -24.58
CA THR A 692 -51.04 -2.92 -24.82
C THR A 692 -50.66 -1.87 -23.77
N PRO A 693 -49.50 -1.99 -23.08
CA PRO A 693 -49.01 -0.96 -22.18
C PRO A 693 -48.78 0.36 -22.94
N LYS A 694 -49.35 1.44 -22.42
CA LYS A 694 -49.24 2.77 -23.03
C LYS A 694 -48.24 3.63 -22.24
N ARG A 695 -47.78 4.69 -22.88
CA ARG A 695 -47.00 5.76 -22.27
C ARG A 695 -47.37 7.08 -22.88
N LEU A 696 -47.23 8.14 -22.11
CA LEU A 696 -47.43 9.52 -22.54
C LEU A 696 -46.06 10.14 -22.83
N LEU A 697 -45.79 10.39 -24.10
CA LEU A 697 -44.65 11.20 -24.55
C LEU A 697 -45.16 12.59 -24.91
N VAL A 698 -44.54 13.63 -24.37
CA VAL A 698 -44.84 15.02 -24.71
C VAL A 698 -43.56 15.77 -24.98
N GLN A 699 -43.60 16.64 -25.99
CA GLN A 699 -42.57 17.61 -26.32
C GLN A 699 -43.23 18.99 -26.36
N ILE A 700 -42.63 19.96 -25.69
CA ILE A 700 -43.11 21.33 -25.57
C ILE A 700 -42.04 22.33 -25.97
N GLU A 701 -42.49 23.51 -26.38
CA GLU A 701 -41.68 24.71 -26.55
C GLU A 701 -42.00 25.66 -25.39
N CYS A 702 -40.96 26.21 -24.77
CA CYS A 702 -41.10 27.26 -23.77
C CYS A 702 -40.86 28.63 -24.42
N ASN A 703 -41.72 29.61 -24.15
CA ASN A 703 -41.38 31.01 -24.39
C ASN A 703 -40.63 31.56 -23.18
N PRO A 704 -39.56 32.33 -23.37
CA PRO A 704 -39.01 33.12 -22.28
C PRO A 704 -40.00 34.26 -21.98
N PRO A 705 -40.03 34.80 -20.75
CA PRO A 705 -40.70 36.06 -20.51
C PRO A 705 -40.00 37.14 -21.36
N GLN A 706 -40.77 38.03 -22.00
CA GLN A 706 -40.24 39.07 -22.90
C GLN A 706 -39.04 39.79 -22.26
N ASN A 707 -37.88 39.74 -22.93
CA ASN A 707 -36.58 40.34 -22.54
C ASN A 707 -35.73 39.64 -21.46
N ASN A 708 -36.00 38.38 -21.09
CA ASN A 708 -35.12 37.64 -20.17
C ASN A 708 -34.35 36.49 -20.87
N THR A 709 -33.16 36.21 -20.35
CA THR A 709 -32.25 35.11 -20.74
C THR A 709 -32.27 33.99 -19.70
N TYR A 710 -31.90 32.77 -20.10
CA TYR A 710 -31.69 31.63 -19.19
C TYR A 710 -30.31 31.63 -18.54
N TRP A 711 -29.42 32.53 -18.97
CA TRP A 711 -28.11 32.74 -18.36
C TRP A 711 -28.24 33.42 -16.99
N ASN A 712 -27.77 32.74 -15.95
CA ASN A 712 -27.75 33.20 -14.57
C ASN A 712 -26.39 32.95 -13.93
N PHE A 713 -25.62 34.02 -13.76
CA PHE A 713 -24.27 33.97 -13.19
C PHE A 713 -24.21 34.26 -11.68
N THR A 714 -25.36 34.43 -11.02
CA THR A 714 -25.48 34.92 -9.63
C THR A 714 -24.64 34.13 -8.61
N HIS A 715 -24.47 32.82 -8.83
CA HIS A 715 -23.74 31.95 -7.90
C HIS A 715 -22.32 31.62 -8.34
N ILE A 716 -22.07 31.53 -9.64
CA ILE A 716 -20.76 31.16 -10.20
C ILE A 716 -19.78 32.35 -10.16
N ASP A 717 -20.23 33.57 -10.49
CA ASP A 717 -19.36 34.75 -10.57
C ASP A 717 -18.64 35.07 -9.25
N PRO A 718 -19.31 35.15 -8.08
CA PRO A 718 -18.65 35.58 -6.85
C PRO A 718 -17.46 34.69 -6.44
N MET A 719 -17.56 33.37 -6.65
CA MET A 719 -16.48 32.45 -6.28
C MET A 719 -15.29 32.55 -7.23
N LEU A 720 -15.54 32.71 -8.53
CA LEU A 720 -14.47 32.91 -9.51
C LEU A 720 -13.79 34.27 -9.30
N GLU A 721 -14.55 35.34 -9.03
CA GLU A 721 -14.01 36.66 -8.68
C GLU A 721 -13.04 36.56 -7.48
N ASP A 722 -13.49 35.90 -6.41
CA ASP A 722 -12.68 35.76 -5.18
C ASP A 722 -11.44 34.88 -5.42
N PHE A 723 -11.55 33.84 -6.27
CA PHE A 723 -10.41 33.03 -6.71
C PHE A 723 -9.40 33.87 -7.51
N LEU A 724 -9.86 34.54 -8.57
CA LEU A 724 -9.00 35.35 -9.44
C LEU A 724 -8.28 36.44 -8.65
N LYS A 725 -8.95 37.04 -7.67
CA LYS A 725 -8.35 38.03 -6.76
C LYS A 725 -7.31 37.41 -5.82
N ALA A 726 -7.56 36.21 -5.30
CA ALA A 726 -6.62 35.52 -4.41
C ALA A 726 -5.36 35.03 -5.12
N THR A 727 -5.45 34.80 -6.43
CA THR A 727 -4.35 34.32 -7.29
C THR A 727 -3.84 35.39 -8.26
N ASP A 728 -4.07 36.67 -7.96
CA ASP A 728 -3.62 37.77 -8.81
C ASP A 728 -2.10 37.76 -8.95
N GLY A 729 -1.60 37.86 -10.18
CA GLY A 729 -0.18 37.75 -10.50
C GLY A 729 0.38 36.31 -10.63
N HIS A 730 -0.44 35.28 -10.49
CA HIS A 730 -0.05 33.87 -10.63
C HIS A 730 -0.67 33.22 -11.88
N SER A 731 -0.08 32.09 -12.32
CA SER A 731 -0.62 31.30 -13.43
C SER A 731 -1.89 30.58 -12.98
N ARG A 732 -2.91 30.57 -13.84
CA ARG A 732 -4.25 30.05 -13.50
C ARG A 732 -4.73 29.00 -14.49
N ILE A 733 -5.29 27.91 -13.97
CA ILE A 733 -5.97 26.89 -14.76
C ILE A 733 -7.47 26.93 -14.41
N ILE A 734 -8.30 27.38 -15.33
CA ILE A 734 -9.76 27.49 -15.11
C ILE A 734 -10.47 26.33 -15.81
N SER A 735 -11.23 25.56 -15.04
CA SER A 735 -12.00 24.41 -15.52
C SER A 735 -13.49 24.65 -15.29
N PHE A 736 -14.22 24.87 -16.39
CA PHE A 736 -15.69 24.86 -16.40
C PHE A 736 -16.19 23.47 -16.80
N SER A 737 -15.81 22.46 -16.03
CA SER A 737 -15.98 21.06 -16.43
C SER A 737 -17.43 20.59 -16.48
N THR A 738 -18.33 21.17 -15.69
CA THR A 738 -19.74 20.77 -15.67
C THR A 738 -20.52 21.31 -16.87
N GLN A 739 -21.01 20.42 -17.72
CA GLN A 739 -21.83 20.79 -18.87
C GLN A 739 -23.32 20.93 -18.48
N PRO A 740 -24.08 21.87 -19.09
CA PRO A 740 -25.53 21.84 -19.03
C PRO A 740 -26.12 20.53 -19.55
N THR A 741 -27.05 19.92 -18.82
CA THR A 741 -27.62 18.63 -19.24
C THR A 741 -28.37 18.72 -20.57
N TRP A 742 -28.94 19.88 -20.92
CA TRP A 742 -29.66 20.08 -22.17
C TRP A 742 -28.76 20.01 -23.43
N LEU A 743 -27.44 20.03 -23.27
CA LEU A 743 -26.50 19.76 -24.37
C LEU A 743 -26.51 18.27 -24.78
N PHE A 744 -27.12 17.39 -23.97
CA PHE A 744 -27.21 15.96 -24.23
C PHE A 744 -28.61 15.52 -24.66
N GLN A 745 -28.67 14.48 -25.49
CA GLN A 745 -29.90 13.80 -25.85
C GLN A 745 -30.47 13.08 -24.63
N GLN A 746 -31.71 13.40 -24.28
CA GLN A 746 -32.41 12.82 -23.13
C GLN A 746 -33.84 12.39 -23.52
N ASP A 747 -34.33 11.33 -22.89
CA ASP A 747 -35.74 10.91 -22.99
C ASP A 747 -36.65 11.79 -22.11
N THR A 748 -36.11 12.23 -20.97
CA THR A 748 -36.77 13.12 -20.00
C THR A 748 -35.74 14.14 -19.48
N PRO A 749 -36.06 15.43 -19.41
CA PRO A 749 -35.23 16.46 -18.82
C PRO A 749 -34.91 16.14 -17.37
N HIS A 750 -33.66 16.37 -16.98
CA HIS A 750 -33.23 16.30 -15.60
C HIS A 750 -33.87 17.40 -14.75
N ILE A 751 -34.26 17.08 -13.53
CA ILE A 751 -34.85 18.04 -12.58
C ILE A 751 -33.83 18.32 -11.49
N TYR A 752 -33.35 19.56 -11.45
CA TYR A 752 -32.35 19.99 -10.47
C TYR A 752 -32.98 20.38 -9.12
N PRO A 753 -32.25 20.28 -7.99
CA PRO A 753 -32.72 20.73 -6.68
C PRO A 753 -33.04 22.23 -6.62
N ASP A 754 -34.08 22.61 -5.86
CA ASP A 754 -34.43 24.02 -5.65
C ASP A 754 -33.36 24.79 -4.85
N ASN A 755 -32.74 24.14 -3.86
CA ASN A 755 -31.68 24.75 -3.05
C ASN A 755 -30.32 24.61 -3.74
N ALA A 756 -29.62 25.74 -3.94
CA ALA A 756 -28.32 25.79 -4.59
C ALA A 756 -27.19 25.07 -3.83
N THR A 757 -27.36 24.80 -2.54
CA THR A 757 -26.37 24.07 -1.73
C THR A 757 -26.63 22.57 -1.64
N TYR A 758 -27.73 22.09 -2.23
CA TYR A 758 -28.07 20.67 -2.20
C TYR A 758 -27.28 19.90 -3.26
N VAL A 759 -26.81 18.71 -2.89
CA VAL A 759 -26.02 17.85 -3.77
C VAL A 759 -26.92 17.08 -4.74
N ASP A 760 -26.52 17.03 -6.00
CA ASP A 760 -27.13 16.23 -7.07
C ASP A 760 -26.10 15.30 -7.73
N TRP A 761 -25.83 14.16 -7.09
CA TRP A 761 -24.92 13.14 -7.64
C TRP A 761 -25.41 12.52 -8.96
N GLY A 762 -26.69 12.67 -9.29
CA GLY A 762 -27.28 12.16 -10.53
C GLY A 762 -27.18 13.12 -11.71
N TYR A 763 -26.54 14.29 -11.53
CA TYR A 763 -26.51 15.35 -12.54
C TYR A 763 -25.92 14.97 -13.91
N PRO A 764 -24.83 14.17 -14.03
CA PRO A 764 -24.20 13.86 -15.32
C PRO A 764 -25.06 12.89 -16.18
N VAL A 765 -26.17 13.38 -16.72
CA VAL A 765 -27.13 12.60 -17.52
C VAL A 765 -26.89 12.70 -19.03
N GLY A 766 -27.14 11.60 -19.73
CA GLY A 766 -26.99 11.51 -21.19
C GLY A 766 -25.55 11.23 -21.62
N THR A 767 -25.38 10.56 -22.76
CA THR A 767 -24.04 10.13 -23.27
C THR A 767 -23.77 10.60 -24.70
N LYS A 768 -24.72 11.31 -25.31
CA LYS A 768 -24.63 11.84 -26.68
C LYS A 768 -25.09 13.28 -26.72
N PHE A 769 -24.39 14.14 -27.46
CA PHE A 769 -24.75 15.54 -27.61
C PHE A 769 -25.97 15.68 -28.54
N ILE A 770 -26.71 16.78 -28.39
CA ILE A 770 -27.90 17.07 -29.19
C ILE A 770 -27.61 17.26 -30.68
N ASP A 771 -26.38 17.65 -31.03
CA ASP A 771 -25.93 17.82 -32.42
C ASP A 771 -24.61 17.07 -32.68
N ASP A 772 -24.55 16.36 -33.80
CA ASP A 772 -23.36 15.58 -34.18
C ASP A 772 -22.15 16.49 -34.51
N THR A 773 -22.37 17.76 -34.84
CA THR A 773 -21.28 18.71 -35.13
C THR A 773 -20.60 19.24 -33.86
N MET A 774 -21.20 19.05 -32.69
CA MET A 774 -20.83 19.66 -31.41
C MET A 774 -20.71 21.19 -31.48
N GLN A 775 -21.39 21.82 -32.45
CA GLN A 775 -21.31 23.26 -32.62
C GLN A 775 -22.03 23.98 -31.48
N THR A 776 -23.16 23.44 -31.02
CA THR A 776 -23.91 24.02 -29.90
C THR A 776 -23.10 23.94 -28.60
N LEU A 777 -22.38 22.85 -28.38
CA LEU A 777 -21.41 22.72 -27.29
C LEU A 777 -20.34 23.82 -27.35
N GLY A 778 -19.71 23.99 -28.52
CA GLY A 778 -18.71 25.04 -28.71
C GLY A 778 -19.26 26.45 -28.52
N ASP A 779 -20.47 26.72 -29.02
CA ASP A 779 -21.12 28.03 -28.89
C ASP A 779 -21.48 28.36 -27.42
N TYR A 780 -21.94 27.37 -26.64
CA TYR A 780 -22.18 27.54 -25.20
C TYR A 780 -20.90 27.96 -24.47
N TYR A 781 -19.83 27.17 -24.61
CA TYR A 781 -18.56 27.49 -23.96
C TYR A 781 -17.97 28.80 -24.47
N GLY A 782 -18.07 29.08 -25.78
CA GLY A 782 -17.60 30.36 -26.32
C GLY A 782 -18.27 31.57 -25.68
N ARG A 783 -19.59 31.51 -25.43
CA ARG A 783 -20.32 32.56 -24.72
C ARG A 783 -19.96 32.65 -23.25
N LEU A 784 -19.84 31.51 -22.57
CA LEU A 784 -19.39 31.45 -21.17
C LEU A 784 -18.01 32.10 -21.01
N PHE A 785 -17.07 31.84 -21.92
CA PHE A 785 -15.75 32.47 -21.88
C PHE A 785 -15.79 33.95 -22.29
N ALA A 786 -16.64 34.33 -23.24
CA ALA A 786 -16.82 35.74 -23.62
C ALA A 786 -17.44 36.58 -22.48
N TRP A 787 -18.28 35.97 -21.63
CA TRP A 787 -18.78 36.61 -20.41
C TRP A 787 -17.63 37.11 -19.52
N TYR A 788 -16.59 36.30 -19.33
CA TYR A 788 -15.46 36.67 -18.45
C TYR A 788 -14.35 37.46 -19.14
N THR A 789 -14.08 37.20 -20.42
CA THR A 789 -12.90 37.73 -21.13
C THR A 789 -13.20 38.92 -22.06
N ARG A 790 -14.48 39.15 -22.42
CA ARG A 790 -14.90 40.16 -23.40
C ARG A 790 -15.98 41.12 -22.90
N GLY A 791 -16.27 41.10 -21.61
CA GLY A 791 -17.28 41.96 -20.99
C GLY A 791 -18.72 41.55 -21.30
N GLY A 792 -18.94 40.37 -21.89
CA GLY A 792 -20.25 39.87 -22.27
C GLY A 792 -20.29 39.20 -23.64
N PHE A 793 -21.48 38.78 -24.06
CA PHE A 793 -21.71 38.08 -25.32
C PHE A 793 -23.07 38.42 -25.92
N ILE A 794 -23.32 37.94 -27.14
CA ILE A 794 -24.63 37.98 -27.79
C ILE A 794 -25.16 36.54 -27.81
N ASP A 795 -26.35 36.33 -27.24
CA ASP A 795 -26.98 35.01 -27.23
C ASP A 795 -27.57 34.63 -28.60
N GLU A 796 -28.13 33.44 -28.70
CA GLU A 796 -28.76 32.91 -29.92
C GLU A 796 -29.94 33.74 -30.45
N TYR A 797 -30.51 34.65 -29.65
CA TYR A 797 -31.60 35.54 -30.06
C TYR A 797 -31.12 36.93 -30.47
N GLY A 798 -29.81 37.17 -30.43
CA GLY A 798 -29.26 38.50 -30.70
C GLY A 798 -29.37 39.45 -29.51
N LEU A 799 -29.75 38.97 -28.32
CA LEU A 799 -29.78 39.78 -27.11
C LEU A 799 -28.36 39.89 -26.54
N LYS A 800 -27.95 41.12 -26.25
CA LYS A 800 -26.62 41.41 -25.73
C LYS A 800 -26.62 41.33 -24.20
N HIS A 801 -25.79 40.43 -23.67
CA HIS A 801 -25.50 40.30 -22.24
C HIS A 801 -24.20 41.03 -21.92
N ASN A 802 -24.16 41.81 -20.83
CA ASN A 802 -22.97 42.54 -20.43
C ASN A 802 -22.62 42.19 -18.99
N SER A 803 -21.38 41.74 -18.78
CA SER A 803 -20.82 41.45 -17.46
C SER A 803 -19.94 42.59 -16.94
N GLY A 804 -19.23 43.26 -17.84
CA GLY A 804 -18.17 44.22 -17.50
C GLY A 804 -16.83 43.57 -17.10
N TYR A 805 -16.69 42.24 -17.19
CA TYR A 805 -15.43 41.54 -16.92
C TYR A 805 -14.48 41.54 -18.11
N GLU A 806 -13.20 41.75 -17.87
CA GLU A 806 -12.12 41.62 -18.86
C GLU A 806 -10.97 40.82 -18.24
N TYR A 807 -11.30 39.64 -17.72
CA TYR A 807 -10.31 38.75 -17.12
C TYR A 807 -9.46 38.08 -18.20
N ASP A 808 -8.22 37.79 -17.83
CA ASP A 808 -7.27 37.02 -18.62
C ASP A 808 -6.61 35.97 -17.73
N TRP A 809 -6.40 34.77 -18.25
CA TRP A 809 -5.76 33.65 -17.56
C TRP A 809 -5.10 32.69 -18.55
N ASP A 810 -4.12 31.92 -18.05
CA ASP A 810 -3.17 31.19 -18.89
C ASP A 810 -3.76 29.94 -19.53
N TYR A 811 -4.42 29.10 -18.72
CA TYR A 811 -4.90 27.78 -19.14
C TYR A 811 -6.39 27.60 -18.86
N THR A 812 -7.03 26.89 -19.79
CA THR A 812 -8.40 26.42 -19.67
C THR A 812 -8.43 24.91 -19.77
N GLU A 813 -8.95 24.23 -18.76
CA GLU A 813 -9.15 22.79 -18.86
C GLU A 813 -10.54 22.47 -19.45
N ILE A 814 -10.55 21.51 -20.36
CA ILE A 814 -11.75 21.06 -21.04
C ILE A 814 -12.22 19.75 -20.42
N PHE A 815 -13.17 19.88 -19.50
CA PHE A 815 -13.87 18.80 -18.80
C PHE A 815 -13.02 18.10 -17.74
N ASN A 816 -13.69 17.27 -16.93
CA ASN A 816 -13.13 16.55 -15.78
C ASN A 816 -13.61 15.09 -15.86
N GLU A 817 -12.75 14.13 -15.55
CA GLU A 817 -13.07 12.68 -15.50
C GLU A 817 -13.88 12.20 -16.72
N VAL A 818 -13.45 12.57 -17.93
CA VAL A 818 -14.24 12.47 -19.17
C VAL A 818 -14.62 11.04 -19.56
N GLU A 819 -13.88 10.06 -19.07
CA GLU A 819 -14.16 8.63 -19.23
C GLU A 819 -15.27 8.14 -18.29
N ALA A 820 -15.53 8.86 -17.19
CA ALA A 820 -16.57 8.56 -16.21
C ALA A 820 -17.79 9.48 -16.37
N GLU A 821 -17.57 10.80 -16.39
CA GLU A 821 -18.59 11.82 -16.62
C GLU A 821 -19.16 11.68 -18.04
N HIS A 822 -20.46 11.34 -18.14
CA HIS A 822 -21.16 11.07 -19.40
C HIS A 822 -20.62 9.90 -20.26
N GLN A 823 -19.70 9.08 -19.74
CA GLN A 823 -19.15 7.87 -20.38
C GLN A 823 -18.64 8.10 -21.82
N MET A 824 -17.87 9.17 -22.04
CA MET A 824 -17.35 9.47 -23.37
C MET A 824 -16.29 8.44 -23.79
N THR A 825 -16.17 8.19 -25.10
CA THR A 825 -14.98 7.52 -25.65
C THR A 825 -13.92 8.57 -25.99
N VAL A 826 -12.65 8.17 -26.10
CA VAL A 826 -11.57 9.12 -26.43
C VAL A 826 -11.81 9.84 -27.76
N GLU A 827 -12.36 9.17 -28.78
CA GLU A 827 -12.64 9.80 -30.08
C GLU A 827 -13.76 10.82 -29.97
N TYR A 828 -14.76 10.54 -29.12
CA TYR A 828 -15.87 11.43 -28.90
C TYR A 828 -15.46 12.65 -28.08
N TYR A 829 -14.64 12.46 -27.04
CA TYR A 829 -14.04 13.53 -26.26
C TYR A 829 -13.10 14.40 -27.11
N THR A 830 -12.24 13.80 -27.96
CA THR A 830 -11.33 14.53 -28.85
C THR A 830 -12.09 15.52 -29.75
N ARG A 831 -13.25 15.10 -30.29
CA ARG A 831 -14.11 15.98 -31.10
C ARG A 831 -14.76 17.08 -30.25
N ALA A 832 -15.16 16.77 -29.02
CA ALA A 832 -15.74 17.74 -28.11
C ALA A 832 -14.70 18.80 -27.70
N TYR A 833 -13.48 18.38 -27.41
CA TYR A 833 -12.32 19.24 -27.13
C TYR A 833 -12.09 20.24 -28.26
N ASP A 834 -12.02 19.76 -29.51
CA ASP A 834 -11.86 20.60 -30.69
C ASP A 834 -13.01 21.62 -30.85
N ALA A 835 -14.25 21.17 -30.68
CA ALA A 835 -15.43 21.99 -30.84
C ALA A 835 -15.51 23.11 -29.79
N VAL A 836 -15.13 22.82 -28.54
CA VAL A 836 -15.07 23.81 -27.46
C VAL A 836 -14.03 24.89 -27.77
N ILE A 837 -12.81 24.50 -28.15
CA ILE A 837 -11.74 25.46 -28.49
C ILE A 837 -12.14 26.34 -29.68
N GLN A 838 -12.72 25.75 -30.74
CA GLN A 838 -13.22 26.51 -31.87
C GLN A 838 -14.35 27.46 -31.47
N GLY A 839 -15.22 27.05 -30.56
CA GLY A 839 -16.25 27.89 -29.95
C GLY A 839 -15.67 29.08 -29.21
N ILE A 840 -14.73 28.84 -28.29
CA ILE A 840 -14.02 29.89 -27.54
C ILE A 840 -13.37 30.88 -28.51
N ARG A 841 -12.61 30.42 -29.50
CA ARG A 841 -12.00 31.29 -30.51
C ARG A 841 -13.02 32.11 -31.29
N ARG A 842 -14.15 31.51 -31.71
CA ARG A 842 -15.22 32.20 -32.45
C ARG A 842 -15.84 33.35 -31.65
N HIS A 843 -16.09 33.15 -30.35
CA HIS A 843 -16.81 34.14 -29.52
C HIS A 843 -15.89 35.13 -28.80
N THR A 844 -14.64 34.75 -28.51
CA THR A 844 -13.70 35.60 -27.76
C THR A 844 -12.65 36.26 -28.64
N ASN A 845 -12.38 35.70 -29.82
CA ASN A 845 -11.22 36.04 -30.66
C ASN A 845 -9.87 35.91 -29.91
N ASN A 846 -9.80 35.06 -28.89
CA ASN A 846 -8.57 34.73 -28.17
C ASN A 846 -7.92 33.46 -28.75
N TYR A 847 -6.76 33.62 -29.39
CA TYR A 847 -5.98 32.52 -29.95
C TYR A 847 -4.74 32.18 -29.11
N ASP A 848 -4.45 32.98 -28.08
CA ASP A 848 -3.27 32.83 -27.21
C ASP A 848 -3.57 31.99 -25.96
N MET A 849 -4.86 31.78 -25.65
CA MET A 849 -5.31 30.92 -24.55
C MET A 849 -4.84 29.48 -24.73
N LYS A 850 -4.30 28.89 -23.66
CA LYS A 850 -3.81 27.51 -23.66
C LYS A 850 -4.84 26.56 -23.08
N TYR A 851 -4.73 25.28 -23.43
CA TYR A 851 -5.73 24.29 -23.06
C TYR A 851 -5.15 23.05 -22.38
N VAL A 852 -5.87 22.56 -21.37
CA VAL A 852 -5.59 21.29 -20.69
C VAL A 852 -6.66 20.27 -21.07
N GLY A 853 -6.24 19.06 -21.44
CA GLY A 853 -7.14 17.99 -21.87
C GLY A 853 -7.14 16.75 -20.98
N MET A 854 -8.21 15.99 -21.11
CA MET A 854 -8.55 14.70 -20.52
C MET A 854 -8.98 14.72 -19.05
N ALA A 855 -8.12 15.14 -18.11
CA ALA A 855 -8.40 15.06 -16.66
C ALA A 855 -8.92 13.65 -16.24
N LEU A 856 -8.22 12.60 -16.67
CA LEU A 856 -8.67 11.22 -16.43
C LEU A 856 -8.62 10.86 -14.94
N GLY A 857 -9.69 10.28 -14.42
CA GLY A 857 -9.80 9.75 -13.06
C GLY A 857 -9.43 8.26 -12.93
N ASN A 858 -9.63 7.48 -13.99
CA ASN A 858 -9.31 6.07 -14.05
C ASN A 858 -7.83 5.80 -14.36
N HIS A 859 -7.38 4.60 -13.96
CA HIS A 859 -6.01 4.12 -14.15
C HIS A 859 -5.89 3.14 -15.33
N ASN A 860 -4.71 3.11 -15.96
CA ASN A 860 -4.31 2.28 -17.09
C ASN A 860 -5.04 2.57 -18.42
N GLU A 861 -5.50 3.80 -18.61
CA GLU A 861 -6.20 4.26 -19.81
C GLU A 861 -5.23 4.62 -20.96
N PHE A 862 -4.21 3.79 -21.22
CA PHE A 862 -3.12 4.12 -22.16
C PHE A 862 -3.59 4.44 -23.60
N ASP A 863 -4.72 3.87 -24.02
CA ASP A 863 -5.28 4.13 -25.35
C ASP A 863 -5.87 5.55 -25.46
N TRP A 864 -6.33 6.13 -24.35
CA TRP A 864 -6.74 7.53 -24.31
C TRP A 864 -5.57 8.45 -24.65
N TYR A 865 -4.44 8.27 -23.97
CA TYR A 865 -3.23 9.06 -24.20
C TYR A 865 -2.72 8.88 -25.64
N ARG A 866 -2.69 7.65 -26.17
CA ARG A 866 -2.23 7.39 -27.55
C ARG A 866 -3.11 8.05 -28.60
N TYR A 867 -4.43 8.04 -28.39
CA TYR A 867 -5.36 8.62 -29.35
C TYR A 867 -5.36 10.15 -29.25
N PHE A 868 -5.50 10.71 -28.04
CA PHE A 868 -5.60 12.16 -27.84
C PHE A 868 -4.31 12.89 -28.17
N LEU A 869 -3.13 12.37 -27.79
CA LEU A 869 -1.86 13.05 -28.07
C LEU A 869 -1.44 13.00 -29.55
N ASN A 870 -2.16 12.25 -30.39
CA ASN A 870 -1.89 12.21 -31.81
C ASN A 870 -2.59 13.38 -32.51
N HIS A 871 -1.81 14.41 -32.88
CA HIS A 871 -2.25 15.61 -33.60
C HIS A 871 -3.11 15.32 -34.85
N SER A 872 -2.95 14.16 -35.52
CA SER A 872 -3.76 13.81 -36.69
C SER A 872 -5.22 13.46 -36.38
N ASN A 873 -5.55 13.22 -35.11
CA ASN A 873 -6.90 12.95 -34.64
C ASN A 873 -7.69 14.23 -34.31
N HIS A 874 -7.01 15.39 -34.26
CA HIS A 874 -7.59 16.69 -33.99
C HIS A 874 -7.87 17.48 -35.27
N ALA A 875 -8.80 18.41 -35.19
CA ALA A 875 -9.02 19.43 -36.21
C ALA A 875 -7.75 20.30 -36.41
N PRO A 876 -7.54 20.89 -37.59
CA PRO A 876 -6.40 21.76 -37.84
C PRO A 876 -6.31 22.92 -36.84
N ASP A 877 -5.09 23.28 -36.46
CA ASP A 877 -4.76 24.40 -35.56
C ASP A 877 -5.29 24.28 -34.12
N ILE A 878 -5.74 23.09 -33.69
CA ILE A 878 -6.05 22.81 -32.29
C ILE A 878 -4.75 22.54 -31.51
N PRO A 879 -4.45 23.30 -30.44
CA PRO A 879 -3.25 23.10 -29.64
C PRO A 879 -3.45 21.97 -28.63
N LEU A 880 -2.34 21.30 -28.29
CA LEU A 880 -2.26 20.31 -27.21
C LEU A 880 -1.26 20.82 -26.17
N ASP A 881 -1.62 21.86 -25.42
CA ASP A 881 -0.67 22.55 -24.53
C ASP A 881 -0.33 21.73 -23.28
N MET A 882 -1.32 21.05 -22.70
CA MET A 882 -1.14 20.23 -21.50
C MET A 882 -2.18 19.11 -21.41
N ILE A 883 -1.82 18.02 -20.75
CA ILE A 883 -2.74 16.94 -20.36
C ILE A 883 -2.78 16.76 -18.85
N SER A 884 -3.91 16.32 -18.32
CA SER A 884 -4.16 16.10 -16.89
C SER A 884 -4.70 14.70 -16.59
N TYR A 885 -4.43 14.20 -15.37
CA TYR A 885 -4.96 12.96 -14.83
C TYR A 885 -4.78 12.89 -13.30
N HIS A 886 -5.60 12.07 -12.64
CA HIS A 886 -5.76 12.02 -11.19
C HIS A 886 -4.95 10.89 -10.56
N PHE A 887 -4.69 11.03 -9.26
CA PHE A 887 -4.28 9.93 -8.41
C PHE A 887 -4.85 10.06 -7.00
N TYR A 888 -5.60 9.05 -6.59
CA TYR A 888 -6.07 8.91 -5.22
C TYR A 888 -5.64 7.57 -4.63
N ALA A 889 -4.89 7.63 -3.54
CA ALA A 889 -4.74 6.45 -2.70
C ALA A 889 -6.07 6.15 -1.99
N ILE A 890 -6.50 4.90 -2.03
CA ILE A 890 -7.75 4.45 -1.41
C ILE A 890 -7.45 3.86 -0.03
N GLY A 891 -8.01 4.47 1.00
CA GLY A 891 -7.89 3.98 2.38
C GLY A 891 -9.04 3.08 2.81
N SER A 892 -8.69 1.93 3.39
CA SER A 892 -9.66 0.97 3.94
C SER A 892 -10.22 1.39 5.30
N SER A 893 -9.52 2.26 6.04
CA SER A 893 -9.93 2.71 7.36
C SER A 893 -9.72 4.21 7.55
N ARG A 894 -10.70 4.86 8.20
CA ARG A 894 -10.65 6.28 8.58
C ARG A 894 -9.88 6.56 9.87
N ILE A 895 -9.70 5.54 10.71
CA ILE A 895 -9.20 5.73 12.09
C ILE A 895 -7.98 4.87 12.42
N ASP A 896 -7.55 3.97 11.54
CA ASP A 896 -6.39 3.09 11.75
C ASP A 896 -5.15 3.67 11.06
N PRO A 897 -4.21 4.27 11.82
CA PRO A 897 -3.04 4.89 11.22
C PRO A 897 -2.08 3.92 10.57
N GLN A 898 -2.07 2.65 10.95
CA GLN A 898 -1.16 1.66 10.36
C GLN A 898 -1.62 1.27 8.94
N SER A 899 -2.93 1.23 8.71
CA SER A 899 -3.49 0.93 7.38
C SER A 899 -3.04 1.92 6.28
N TRP A 900 -2.69 3.15 6.65
CA TRP A 900 -2.30 4.21 5.73
C TRP A 900 -0.89 4.07 5.16
N GLU A 901 -0.06 3.14 5.68
CA GLU A 901 1.20 2.78 5.03
C GLU A 901 0.96 2.23 3.60
N SER A 902 -0.24 1.67 3.35
CA SER A 902 -0.64 1.22 2.01
C SER A 902 -0.71 2.34 0.98
N PHE A 903 -0.90 3.61 1.38
CA PHE A 903 -0.95 4.75 0.46
C PHE A 903 0.32 4.84 -0.38
N PHE A 904 1.48 4.61 0.25
CA PHE A 904 2.78 4.69 -0.40
C PHE A 904 2.98 3.55 -1.41
N THR A 905 2.47 2.36 -1.10
CA THR A 905 2.55 1.19 -2.01
C THR A 905 1.64 1.38 -3.24
N GLN A 906 0.47 1.99 -3.06
CA GLN A 906 -0.42 2.35 -4.16
C GLN A 906 0.24 3.38 -5.09
N LEU A 907 0.89 4.40 -4.53
CA LEU A 907 1.65 5.36 -5.33
C LEU A 907 2.84 4.71 -6.04
N ASP A 908 3.54 3.76 -5.39
CA ASP A 908 4.62 3.01 -6.04
C ASP A 908 4.15 2.29 -7.30
N THR A 909 2.95 1.72 -7.25
CA THR A 909 2.31 1.09 -8.42
C THR A 909 1.96 2.13 -9.48
N PHE A 910 1.39 3.26 -9.08
CA PHE A 910 1.03 4.35 -9.99
C PHE A 910 2.24 4.96 -10.71
N THR A 911 3.43 4.94 -10.10
CA THR A 911 4.63 5.49 -10.77
C THR A 911 5.00 4.77 -12.07
N PHE A 912 4.60 3.51 -12.24
CA PHE A 912 4.75 2.81 -13.52
C PHE A 912 3.82 3.39 -14.59
N GLU A 913 2.58 3.72 -14.22
CA GLU A 913 1.63 4.35 -15.14
C GLU A 913 2.13 5.73 -15.58
N VAL A 914 2.64 6.54 -14.65
CA VAL A 914 3.24 7.85 -14.95
C VAL A 914 4.39 7.73 -15.97
N GLU A 915 5.28 6.75 -15.79
CA GLU A 915 6.39 6.51 -16.72
C GLU A 915 5.88 6.20 -18.13
N GLN A 916 4.88 5.32 -18.24
CA GLN A 916 4.28 4.95 -19.53
C GLN A 916 3.53 6.10 -20.21
N ILE A 917 2.80 6.92 -19.45
CA ILE A 917 2.14 8.12 -19.98
C ILE A 917 3.18 9.10 -20.53
N GLU A 918 4.26 9.33 -19.79
CA GLU A 918 5.33 10.23 -20.23
C GLU A 918 6.08 9.70 -21.46
N GLU A 919 6.27 8.38 -21.60
CA GLU A 919 6.81 7.78 -22.82
C GLU A 919 5.91 8.02 -24.04
N ILE A 920 4.60 7.79 -23.89
CA ILE A 920 3.61 8.03 -24.97
C ILE A 920 3.64 9.50 -25.39
N ARG A 921 3.62 10.43 -24.41
CA ARG A 921 3.67 11.87 -24.64
C ARG A 921 4.94 12.31 -25.35
N LYS A 922 6.11 11.85 -24.90
CA LYS A 922 7.41 12.17 -25.53
C LYS A 922 7.47 11.72 -27.00
N ILE A 923 6.79 10.63 -27.35
CA ILE A 923 6.74 10.11 -28.72
C ILE A 923 5.75 10.90 -29.59
N LEU A 924 4.53 11.12 -29.10
CA LEU A 924 3.42 11.63 -29.91
C LEU A 924 3.31 13.16 -29.90
N SER A 925 3.60 13.80 -28.76
CA SER A 925 3.50 15.24 -28.58
C SER A 925 4.50 15.76 -27.53
N PRO A 926 5.80 15.81 -27.84
CA PRO A 926 6.86 16.13 -26.88
C PRO A 926 6.77 17.54 -26.27
N GLU A 927 6.09 18.47 -26.95
CA GLU A 927 5.87 19.85 -26.47
C GLU A 927 4.66 19.97 -25.52
N THR A 928 3.78 18.97 -25.49
CA THR A 928 2.63 18.94 -24.56
C THR A 928 3.15 18.75 -23.15
N ARG A 929 2.67 19.57 -22.20
CA ARG A 929 3.00 19.48 -20.78
C ARG A 929 2.11 18.46 -20.07
N THR A 930 2.50 18.07 -18.86
CA THR A 930 1.72 17.14 -18.03
C THR A 930 1.47 17.70 -16.64
N THR A 931 0.24 17.59 -16.17
CA THR A 931 -0.14 17.90 -14.80
C THR A 931 -0.81 16.68 -14.16
N ILE A 932 -0.51 16.42 -12.89
CA ILE A 932 -1.35 15.58 -12.04
C ILE A 932 -2.15 16.56 -11.21
N ASP A 933 -3.36 16.86 -11.62
CA ASP A 933 -4.15 17.94 -11.03
C ASP A 933 -4.86 17.59 -9.74
N GLU A 934 -5.29 16.34 -9.61
CA GLU A 934 -5.87 15.84 -8.38
C GLU A 934 -5.02 14.74 -7.77
N LEU A 935 -4.18 15.10 -6.79
CA LEU A 935 -3.44 14.14 -5.98
C LEU A 935 -3.93 14.14 -4.53
N GLY A 936 -4.28 12.97 -4.01
CA GLY A 936 -4.73 12.86 -2.63
C GLY A 936 -5.03 11.46 -2.12
N VAL A 937 -5.88 11.42 -1.08
CA VAL A 937 -6.41 10.20 -0.46
C VAL A 937 -7.92 10.32 -0.45
N ILE A 938 -8.62 9.29 -0.93
CA ILE A 938 -10.07 9.14 -0.75
C ILE A 938 -10.31 7.94 0.17
N LEU A 939 -11.23 8.10 1.11
CA LEU A 939 -11.66 7.03 2.00
C LEU A 939 -13.03 6.51 1.59
N SER A 940 -13.22 5.20 1.75
CA SER A 940 -14.47 4.52 1.36
C SER A 940 -15.75 5.06 2.01
N ASP A 941 -15.64 5.74 3.15
CA ASP A 941 -16.74 6.31 3.93
C ASP A 941 -16.82 7.85 3.86
N ASP A 942 -16.14 8.51 2.93
CA ASP A 942 -16.06 9.98 2.86
C ASP A 942 -17.38 10.71 2.77
N ASN A 943 -18.33 10.16 2.01
CA ASN A 943 -19.65 10.75 1.84
C ASN A 943 -20.70 10.11 2.76
N ASN A 944 -20.27 9.36 3.80
CA ASN A 944 -21.16 8.85 4.84
C ASN A 944 -21.38 9.95 5.91
N PRO A 945 -22.62 10.45 6.11
CA PRO A 945 -22.90 11.50 7.10
C PRO A 945 -22.58 11.12 8.55
N ASN A 946 -22.46 9.82 8.83
CA ASN A 946 -22.19 9.28 10.16
C ASN A 946 -20.73 8.83 10.34
N ALA A 947 -19.84 9.13 9.39
CA ALA A 947 -18.43 8.78 9.52
C ALA A 947 -17.78 9.51 10.71
N PRO A 948 -16.85 8.87 11.46
CA PRO A 948 -16.15 9.52 12.54
C PRO A 948 -15.25 10.65 12.04
N LEU A 949 -14.87 11.57 12.93
CA LEU A 949 -13.85 12.58 12.61
C LEU A 949 -12.46 11.95 12.49
N PHE A 950 -11.58 12.55 11.70
CA PHE A 950 -10.21 12.08 11.54
C PHE A 950 -9.38 12.31 12.80
N PRO A 951 -8.53 11.35 13.21
CA PRO A 951 -7.48 11.63 14.17
C PRO A 951 -6.45 12.59 13.55
N LEU A 952 -5.74 13.37 14.38
CA LEU A 952 -4.83 14.41 13.91
C LEU A 952 -3.72 13.86 12.99
N ILE A 953 -3.14 12.72 13.36
CA ILE A 953 -2.10 12.02 12.59
C ILE A 953 -2.51 11.63 11.16
N TYR A 954 -3.81 11.53 10.84
CA TYR A 954 -4.28 11.31 9.46
C TYR A 954 -3.76 12.38 8.51
N TRP A 955 -3.82 13.65 8.93
CA TRP A 955 -3.37 14.75 8.10
C TRP A 955 -1.89 14.63 7.76
N ASN A 956 -1.07 14.11 8.67
CA ASN A 956 0.35 13.84 8.43
C ASN A 956 0.56 12.69 7.45
N ALA A 957 -0.18 11.58 7.57
CA ALA A 957 -0.11 10.47 6.61
C ALA A 957 -0.46 10.91 5.19
N ALA A 958 -1.57 11.64 5.03
CA ALA A 958 -2.00 12.15 3.73
C ALA A 958 -1.05 13.22 3.18
N ALA A 959 -0.44 14.05 4.05
CA ALA A 959 0.59 15.01 3.66
C ALA A 959 1.91 14.33 3.25
N ALA A 960 2.30 13.27 3.95
CA ALA A 960 3.48 12.48 3.64
C ALA A 960 3.34 11.79 2.29
N LEU A 961 2.14 11.29 1.95
CA LEU A 961 1.84 10.79 0.61
C LEU A 961 2.08 11.86 -0.46
N TYR A 962 1.59 13.08 -0.28
CA TYR A 962 1.80 14.16 -1.25
C TYR A 962 3.28 14.55 -1.38
N GLY A 963 3.99 14.72 -0.25
CA GLY A 963 5.43 15.01 -0.27
C GLY A 963 6.23 13.90 -0.96
N TYR A 964 5.85 12.64 -0.72
CA TYR A 964 6.43 11.49 -1.41
C TYR A 964 6.12 11.51 -2.91
N ALA A 965 4.86 11.78 -3.29
CA ALA A 965 4.45 11.85 -4.68
C ALA A 965 5.17 12.94 -5.45
N TRP A 966 5.20 14.16 -4.93
CA TRP A 966 5.93 15.27 -5.56
C TRP A 966 7.40 14.91 -5.77
N GLY A 967 8.09 14.41 -4.72
CA GLY A 967 9.51 14.09 -4.81
C GLY A 967 9.85 12.86 -5.66
N LYS A 968 8.96 11.87 -5.72
CA LYS A 968 9.16 10.65 -6.50
C LYS A 968 8.81 10.85 -7.97
N ILE A 969 7.69 11.51 -8.26
CA ILE A 969 7.18 11.65 -9.62
C ILE A 969 7.91 12.76 -10.40
N SER A 970 8.51 13.73 -9.72
CA SER A 970 9.26 14.82 -10.38
C SER A 970 10.34 14.35 -11.35
N ARG A 971 10.95 13.18 -11.10
CA ARG A 971 11.96 12.58 -11.98
C ARG A 971 11.44 12.22 -13.38
N TYR A 972 10.13 12.01 -13.54
CA TYR A 972 9.54 11.58 -14.81
C TYR A 972 9.29 12.75 -15.76
N GLY A 973 9.43 14.00 -15.28
CA GLY A 973 9.25 15.21 -16.07
C GLY A 973 7.84 15.83 -15.99
N ILE A 974 7.04 15.45 -14.98
CA ILE A 974 5.73 16.06 -14.72
C ILE A 974 5.90 17.55 -14.40
N ASN A 975 5.12 18.42 -15.03
CA ASN A 975 5.29 19.86 -14.90
C ASN A 975 4.59 20.44 -13.67
N VAL A 976 3.40 19.94 -13.32
CA VAL A 976 2.61 20.45 -12.21
C VAL A 976 2.03 19.27 -11.43
N VAL A 977 2.11 19.31 -10.10
CA VAL A 977 1.48 18.33 -9.21
C VAL A 977 0.58 19.09 -8.25
N GLY A 978 -0.73 18.92 -8.43
CA GLY A 978 -1.80 19.56 -7.69
C GLY A 978 -2.33 18.68 -6.57
N HIS A 979 -2.50 19.26 -5.38
CA HIS A 979 -3.37 18.68 -4.37
C HIS A 979 -4.84 18.76 -4.80
N SER A 980 -5.58 17.65 -4.61
CA SER A 980 -6.99 17.46 -5.00
C SER A 980 -7.95 18.62 -4.69
N GLN A 981 -8.16 18.99 -3.42
CA GLN A 981 -9.03 20.13 -3.12
C GLN A 981 -8.66 20.89 -1.86
N LEU A 982 -8.71 22.21 -1.97
CA LEU A 982 -8.45 23.12 -0.86
C LEU A 982 -9.41 22.89 0.32
N VAL A 983 -10.68 22.59 0.04
CA VAL A 983 -11.72 22.41 1.06
C VAL A 983 -12.66 21.26 0.67
N GLY A 984 -12.68 20.23 1.52
CA GLY A 984 -13.75 19.24 1.62
C GLY A 984 -14.29 19.24 3.06
N TYR A 985 -15.45 18.62 3.30
CA TYR A 985 -16.10 18.71 4.62
C TYR A 985 -17.04 17.53 4.92
N PRO A 986 -17.20 17.16 6.20
CA PRO A 986 -18.17 16.16 6.63
C PRO A 986 -19.58 16.77 6.61
N GLN A 987 -20.59 16.04 7.08
CA GLN A 987 -21.91 16.61 7.29
C GLN A 987 -21.83 17.84 8.22
N LEU A 988 -22.32 18.99 7.74
CA LEU A 988 -22.42 20.24 8.52
C LEU A 988 -23.89 20.60 8.71
N SER A 989 -24.49 20.06 9.77
CA SER A 989 -25.93 20.22 10.06
C SER A 989 -26.35 21.68 10.22
N ASP A 990 -25.52 22.51 10.85
CA ASP A 990 -25.82 23.93 11.08
C ASP A 990 -25.93 24.73 9.77
N LEU A 991 -25.20 24.30 8.73
CA LEU A 991 -25.22 24.90 7.40
C LEU A 991 -26.09 24.11 6.40
N GLN A 992 -26.74 23.03 6.85
CA GLN A 992 -27.52 22.10 6.02
C GLN A 992 -26.72 21.52 4.83
N LEU A 993 -25.41 21.28 5.01
CA LEU A 993 -24.54 20.75 3.96
C LEU A 993 -24.30 19.25 4.15
N GLN A 994 -24.49 18.48 3.07
CA GLN A 994 -24.12 17.06 2.98
C GLN A 994 -22.60 16.90 2.87
N PRO A 995 -22.01 15.77 3.34
CA PRO A 995 -20.58 15.55 3.25
C PRO A 995 -20.08 15.57 1.80
N GLN A 996 -18.88 16.09 1.61
CA GLN A 996 -18.20 16.23 0.32
C GLN A 996 -16.71 15.95 0.53
N TYR A 997 -16.31 14.70 0.31
CA TYR A 997 -14.93 14.21 0.35
C TYR A 997 -14.04 14.92 1.40
N PRO A 998 -14.30 14.74 2.71
CA PRO A 998 -13.56 15.45 3.75
C PRO A 998 -12.08 15.01 3.86
N SER A 999 -11.74 13.81 3.43
CA SER A 999 -10.37 13.25 3.43
C SER A 999 -9.35 14.09 2.64
N VAL A 1000 -9.77 14.74 1.56
CA VAL A 1000 -8.92 15.49 0.62
C VAL A 1000 -8.72 16.95 1.05
N ALA A 1001 -9.47 17.47 2.03
CA ALA A 1001 -9.41 18.85 2.51
C ALA A 1001 -8.02 19.31 2.97
N LEU A 1002 -7.49 20.41 2.40
CA LEU A 1002 -6.25 21.05 2.86
C LEU A 1002 -6.49 21.96 4.05
N LEU A 1003 -7.68 22.54 4.18
CA LEU A 1003 -8.07 23.42 5.29
C LEU A 1003 -9.10 22.74 6.20
N ASN A 1004 -9.03 23.07 7.50
CA ASN A 1004 -10.06 22.71 8.45
C ASN A 1004 -11.39 23.41 8.07
N TRP A 1005 -12.42 22.63 7.78
CA TRP A 1005 -13.75 23.11 7.33
C TRP A 1005 -14.51 23.95 8.36
N THR A 1006 -14.09 23.97 9.63
CA THR A 1006 -14.71 24.77 10.69
C THR A 1006 -13.93 26.05 10.96
N THR A 1007 -12.59 25.94 11.08
CA THR A 1007 -11.75 27.07 11.50
C THR A 1007 -11.07 27.78 10.33
N GLY A 1008 -10.99 27.17 9.15
CA GLY A 1008 -10.21 27.64 8.01
C GLY A 1008 -8.69 27.59 8.24
N GLU A 1009 -8.19 26.86 9.23
CA GLU A 1009 -6.75 26.68 9.48
C GLU A 1009 -6.15 25.59 8.59
N GLY A 1010 -4.87 25.71 8.23
CA GLY A 1010 -4.19 24.72 7.39
C GLY A 1010 -3.99 23.38 8.09
N THR A 1011 -4.34 22.28 7.43
CA THR A 1011 -3.93 20.93 7.84
C THR A 1011 -2.45 20.70 7.51
N ALA A 1012 -1.88 19.58 7.95
CA ALA A 1012 -0.53 19.18 7.56
C ALA A 1012 -0.33 19.13 6.03
N LYS A 1013 -1.39 18.88 5.23
CA LYS A 1013 -1.33 18.93 3.74
C LYS A 1013 -1.10 20.35 3.23
N TYR A 1014 -1.84 21.33 3.75
CA TYR A 1014 -1.64 22.75 3.42
C TYR A 1014 -0.22 23.19 3.78
N TRP A 1015 0.24 22.87 4.98
CA TRP A 1015 1.57 23.26 5.43
C TRP A 1015 2.69 22.53 4.69
N THR A 1016 2.48 21.29 4.24
CA THR A 1016 3.43 20.57 3.38
C THR A 1016 3.51 21.19 2.00
N SER A 1017 2.36 21.57 1.43
CA SER A 1017 2.29 22.32 0.17
C SER A 1017 3.05 23.63 0.29
N LYS A 1018 2.80 24.39 1.36
CA LYS A 1018 3.48 25.65 1.62
C LYS A 1018 4.98 25.48 1.81
N LEU A 1019 5.39 24.47 2.58
CA LEU A 1019 6.79 24.15 2.82
C LEU A 1019 7.53 23.83 1.52
N LEU A 1020 6.91 23.07 0.61
CA LEU A 1020 7.49 22.79 -0.72
C LEU A 1020 7.54 24.04 -1.60
N ILE A 1021 6.44 24.80 -1.69
CA ILE A 1021 6.36 26.05 -2.49
C ILE A 1021 7.39 27.07 -2.01
N ASP A 1022 7.52 27.28 -0.71
CA ASP A 1022 8.46 28.25 -0.13
C ASP A 1022 9.93 27.76 -0.27
N THR A 1023 10.15 26.46 -0.47
CA THR A 1023 11.49 25.86 -0.59
C THR A 1023 11.98 25.79 -2.03
N VAL A 1024 11.19 25.23 -2.94
CA VAL A 1024 11.62 24.87 -4.30
C VAL A 1024 11.91 26.12 -5.12
N ASP A 1025 13.09 26.17 -5.74
CA ASP A 1025 13.44 27.19 -6.72
C ASP A 1025 13.58 26.52 -8.10
N ILE A 1026 12.48 26.49 -8.86
CA ILE A 1026 12.37 25.66 -10.07
C ILE A 1026 13.37 26.02 -11.17
N ASP A 1027 13.80 27.28 -11.20
CA ASP A 1027 14.76 27.77 -12.19
C ASP A 1027 16.21 27.37 -11.87
N ASN A 1028 16.46 26.93 -10.63
CA ASN A 1028 17.82 26.89 -10.07
C ASN A 1028 18.16 25.60 -9.33
N ASP A 1029 17.17 24.93 -8.75
CA ASP A 1029 17.35 23.68 -8.03
C ASP A 1029 17.48 22.51 -9.01
N GLN A 1030 18.49 21.67 -8.80
CA GLN A 1030 18.70 20.43 -9.52
C GLN A 1030 18.74 19.27 -8.53
N ALA A 1031 18.12 18.13 -8.90
CA ALA A 1031 18.20 16.93 -8.09
C ALA A 1031 19.60 16.32 -8.20
N VAL A 1032 20.14 15.85 -7.07
CA VAL A 1032 21.43 15.15 -7.02
C VAL A 1032 21.26 13.72 -6.56
N ILE A 1033 22.19 12.85 -6.96
CA ILE A 1033 22.12 11.43 -6.66
C ILE A 1033 22.07 11.25 -5.13
N THR A 1034 20.96 10.68 -4.68
CA THR A 1034 20.67 10.40 -3.27
C THR A 1034 20.46 8.90 -3.12
N ARG A 1035 21.19 8.27 -2.20
CA ARG A 1035 21.11 6.83 -1.92
C ARG A 1035 20.79 6.62 -0.46
N THR A 1036 20.13 5.51 -0.17
CA THR A 1036 19.79 5.12 1.20
C THR A 1036 20.26 3.70 1.47
N THR A 1037 20.52 3.36 2.74
CA THR A 1037 20.63 1.96 3.17
C THR A 1037 19.26 1.32 3.41
N ASP A 1038 18.17 2.03 3.13
CA ASP A 1038 16.81 1.53 3.25
C ASP A 1038 16.51 0.65 2.03
N ILE A 1039 16.47 -0.66 2.25
CA ILE A 1039 16.22 -1.63 1.18
C ILE A 1039 14.85 -1.30 0.55
N ASP A 1040 14.85 -1.13 -0.77
CA ASP A 1040 13.70 -0.71 -1.58
C ASP A 1040 13.00 0.59 -1.15
N ASN A 1041 13.68 1.44 -0.37
CA ASN A 1041 13.10 2.65 0.23
C ASN A 1041 11.78 2.37 0.96
N GLN A 1042 11.64 1.25 1.66
CA GLN A 1042 10.36 0.86 2.25
C GLN A 1042 9.92 1.76 3.43
N ASN A 1043 10.88 2.32 4.17
CA ASN A 1043 10.63 3.02 5.43
C ASN A 1043 10.65 4.54 5.25
N ILE A 1044 11.58 5.06 4.44
CA ILE A 1044 11.69 6.48 4.14
C ILE A 1044 11.73 6.73 2.63
N PHE A 1045 11.42 7.95 2.24
CA PHE A 1045 11.86 8.51 0.97
C PHE A 1045 12.81 9.67 1.23
N SER A 1046 13.87 9.78 0.43
CA SER A 1046 14.75 10.94 0.46
C SER A 1046 15.23 11.36 -0.93
N GLN A 1047 15.32 12.67 -1.15
CA GLN A 1047 15.89 13.26 -2.35
C GLN A 1047 16.58 14.58 -1.97
N ALA A 1048 17.84 14.74 -2.38
CA ALA A 1048 18.61 15.95 -2.20
C ALA A 1048 18.63 16.82 -3.46
N PHE A 1049 18.72 18.13 -3.23
CA PHE A 1049 18.71 19.17 -4.25
C PHE A 1049 19.83 20.20 -4.01
N ILE A 1050 20.42 20.67 -5.11
CA ILE A 1050 21.41 21.74 -5.11
C ILE A 1050 20.93 22.90 -5.98
N GLY A 1051 20.93 24.10 -5.41
CA GLY A 1051 20.48 25.33 -6.06
C GLY A 1051 21.61 26.34 -6.30
N LYS A 1052 21.24 27.52 -6.79
CA LYS A 1052 22.13 28.68 -6.93
C LYS A 1052 22.87 28.98 -5.62
N ASN A 1053 24.09 29.51 -5.74
CA ASN A 1053 24.99 29.83 -4.62
C ASN A 1053 25.28 28.63 -3.68
N ASN A 1054 25.26 27.41 -4.23
CA ASN A 1054 25.53 26.18 -3.48
C ASN A 1054 24.53 25.93 -2.33
N ARG A 1055 23.29 26.42 -2.48
CA ARG A 1055 22.17 26.13 -1.57
C ARG A 1055 21.89 24.64 -1.64
N ARG A 1056 21.98 23.93 -0.51
CA ARG A 1056 21.80 22.47 -0.44
C ARG A 1056 20.69 22.10 0.52
N TRP A 1057 19.75 21.29 0.07
CA TRP A 1057 18.64 20.84 0.90
C TRP A 1057 18.19 19.42 0.57
N VAL A 1058 17.53 18.76 1.52
CA VAL A 1058 17.11 17.36 1.42
C VAL A 1058 15.65 17.23 1.87
N LEU A 1059 14.80 16.68 1.02
CA LEU A 1059 13.45 16.24 1.38
C LEU A 1059 13.55 14.83 2.00
N ILE A 1060 12.95 14.62 3.17
CA ILE A 1060 12.87 13.32 3.84
C ILE A 1060 11.44 13.07 4.30
N ILE A 1061 10.87 11.94 3.91
CA ILE A 1061 9.51 11.52 4.26
C ILE A 1061 9.57 10.22 5.03
N ASN A 1062 8.95 10.17 6.22
CA ASN A 1062 8.71 8.91 6.92
C ASN A 1062 7.42 8.26 6.37
N LYS A 1063 7.51 7.01 5.89
CA LYS A 1063 6.38 6.28 5.31
C LYS A 1063 5.71 5.32 6.32
N ARG A 1064 6.10 5.37 7.59
CA ARG A 1064 5.68 4.42 8.64
C ARG A 1064 4.84 5.05 9.72
N TYR A 1065 3.93 4.25 10.28
CA TYR A 1065 3.32 4.49 11.57
C TYR A 1065 4.26 4.03 12.70
N GLY A 1066 5.42 4.70 12.78
CA GLY A 1066 6.48 4.44 13.74
C GLY A 1066 7.62 5.45 13.57
N ASN A 1067 8.43 5.61 14.62
CA ASN A 1067 9.63 6.44 14.52
C ASN A 1067 10.65 5.77 13.61
N VAL A 1068 11.32 6.56 12.76
CA VAL A 1068 12.41 6.07 11.92
C VAL A 1068 13.65 6.91 12.15
N ASP A 1069 14.76 6.24 12.48
CA ASP A 1069 16.05 6.89 12.67
C ASP A 1069 16.84 6.94 11.36
N VAL A 1070 17.35 8.12 11.04
CA VAL A 1070 18.10 8.43 9.83
C VAL A 1070 19.44 9.04 10.20
N PHE A 1071 20.50 8.67 9.50
CA PHE A 1071 21.80 9.31 9.58
C PHE A 1071 22.06 10.09 8.30
N LEU A 1072 22.17 11.42 8.43
CA LEU A 1072 22.42 12.35 7.33
C LEU A 1072 23.80 13.02 7.53
N PRO A 1073 24.86 12.55 6.85
CA PRO A 1073 26.19 13.11 7.00
C PRO A 1073 26.25 14.60 6.64
N GLY A 1074 26.95 15.39 7.46
CA GLY A 1074 27.22 16.80 7.18
C GLY A 1074 26.05 17.76 7.47
N CYS A 1075 24.93 17.31 8.04
CA CYS A 1075 23.80 18.18 8.37
C CYS A 1075 23.98 18.95 9.70
N THR A 1076 25.01 18.66 10.49
CA THR A 1076 25.29 19.33 11.77
C THR A 1076 25.52 20.83 11.55
N GLY A 1077 24.75 21.66 12.25
CA GLY A 1077 24.72 23.12 12.05
C GLY A 1077 23.73 23.58 10.98
N GLY A 1078 23.12 22.65 10.25
CA GLY A 1078 22.00 22.91 9.34
C GLY A 1078 20.69 23.15 10.07
N ARG A 1079 19.65 23.48 9.30
CA ARG A 1079 18.28 23.73 9.82
C ARG A 1079 17.33 22.70 9.23
N MET A 1080 16.52 22.08 10.09
CA MET A 1080 15.47 21.16 9.69
C MET A 1080 14.11 21.80 9.94
N GLN A 1081 13.27 21.85 8.91
CA GLN A 1081 11.86 22.21 9.02
C GLN A 1081 11.05 20.91 8.97
N ILE A 1082 10.26 20.63 10.01
CA ILE A 1082 9.53 19.37 10.16
C ILE A 1082 8.03 19.60 10.40
N ILE A 1083 7.20 18.85 9.69
CA ILE A 1083 5.75 18.77 9.88
C ILE A 1083 5.45 17.37 10.43
N ASN A 1084 4.89 17.31 11.63
CA ASN A 1084 4.50 16.08 12.31
C ASN A 1084 3.20 16.29 13.10
N GLU A 1085 2.73 15.28 13.83
CA GLU A 1085 1.47 15.40 14.60
C GLU A 1085 1.50 16.55 15.60
N ALA A 1086 2.67 16.84 16.19
CA ALA A 1086 2.84 17.95 17.12
C ALA A 1086 2.69 19.34 16.47
N SER A 1087 2.83 19.44 15.14
CA SER A 1087 2.54 20.68 14.40
C SER A 1087 1.04 21.00 14.38
N GLY A 1088 0.17 20.00 14.52
CA GLY A 1088 -1.29 20.17 14.48
C GLY A 1088 -1.78 20.88 13.20
N PHE A 1089 -2.52 21.97 13.36
CA PHE A 1089 -2.95 22.85 12.26
C PHE A 1089 -2.00 24.05 12.03
N GLY A 1090 -0.79 24.00 12.62
CA GLY A 1090 0.23 25.04 12.52
C GLY A 1090 1.34 24.72 11.50
N PRO A 1091 2.19 25.72 11.20
CA PRO A 1091 3.30 25.59 10.26
C PRO A 1091 4.36 24.58 10.70
N ALA A 1092 5.28 24.25 9.78
CA ALA A 1092 6.46 23.45 10.07
C ALA A 1092 7.26 24.03 11.25
N THR A 1093 7.74 23.17 12.13
CA THR A 1093 8.63 23.56 13.23
C THR A 1093 10.06 23.57 12.72
N GLU A 1094 10.81 24.63 12.99
CA GLU A 1094 12.23 24.74 12.63
C GLU A 1094 13.14 24.35 13.81
N VAL A 1095 14.12 23.49 13.54
CA VAL A 1095 15.09 22.99 14.53
C VAL A 1095 16.50 23.06 13.95
N THR A 1096 17.46 23.57 14.73
CA THR A 1096 18.88 23.51 14.36
C THR A 1096 19.43 22.13 14.69
N LEU A 1097 20.05 21.46 13.71
CA LEU A 1097 20.59 20.12 13.88
C LEU A 1097 21.95 20.17 14.60
N THR A 1098 22.05 19.51 15.76
CA THR A 1098 23.29 19.41 16.53
C THR A 1098 24.01 18.07 16.32
N LEU A 1099 23.33 17.10 15.72
CA LEU A 1099 23.83 15.76 15.42
C LEU A 1099 23.45 15.38 13.99
N SER A 1100 24.19 14.42 13.41
CA SER A 1100 23.87 13.85 12.10
C SER A 1100 22.79 12.76 12.14
N ARG A 1101 22.36 12.35 13.34
CA ARG A 1101 21.25 11.42 13.54
C ARG A 1101 19.95 12.21 13.75
N ILE A 1102 18.93 11.89 12.97
CA ILE A 1102 17.61 12.52 12.98
C ILE A 1102 16.58 11.42 13.25
N THR A 1103 15.72 11.61 14.24
CA THR A 1103 14.57 10.73 14.49
C THR A 1103 13.33 11.36 13.90
N LEU A 1104 12.74 10.71 12.91
CA LEU A 1104 11.51 11.13 12.27
C LEU A 1104 10.32 10.48 12.97
N SER A 1105 9.40 11.29 13.50
CA SER A 1105 8.13 10.82 14.04
C SER A 1105 7.24 10.21 12.95
N PRO A 1106 6.18 9.45 13.29
CA PRO A 1106 5.31 8.80 12.32
C PRO A 1106 4.81 9.78 11.25
N TYR A 1107 4.91 9.39 9.99
CA TYR A 1107 4.49 10.20 8.83
C TYR A 1107 5.04 11.63 8.79
N ALA A 1108 6.21 11.87 9.39
CA ALA A 1108 6.84 13.18 9.35
C ALA A 1108 7.34 13.54 7.95
N ILE A 1109 7.19 14.81 7.60
CA ILE A 1109 7.76 15.46 6.43
C ILE A 1109 8.85 16.40 6.92
N ALA A 1110 10.07 16.22 6.46
CA ALA A 1110 11.21 17.05 6.85
C ALA A 1110 11.93 17.61 5.62
N ILE A 1111 12.24 18.91 5.66
CA ILE A 1111 13.21 19.54 4.76
C ILE A 1111 14.43 19.94 5.58
N VAL A 1112 15.58 19.38 5.23
CA VAL A 1112 16.85 19.69 5.88
C VAL A 1112 17.67 20.60 4.97
N HIS A 1113 17.88 21.85 5.40
CA HIS A 1113 18.84 22.76 4.80
C HIS A 1113 20.22 22.49 5.36
N MET A 1114 21.16 22.09 4.49
CA MET A 1114 22.53 21.81 4.87
C MET A 1114 23.27 23.10 5.25
N PRO A 1115 24.22 23.05 6.20
CA PRO A 1115 25.05 24.21 6.51
C PRO A 1115 25.88 24.63 5.28
N ALA A 1116 26.16 25.92 5.17
CA ALA A 1116 27.12 26.41 4.18
C ALA A 1116 28.51 25.86 4.56
N THR A 1117 29.05 24.94 3.76
CA THR A 1117 30.43 24.47 3.93
C THR A 1117 31.37 25.45 3.21
N ASP A 1118 32.39 25.94 3.90
CA ASP A 1118 33.59 26.45 3.23
C ASP A 1118 34.13 25.30 2.35
N VAL A 1119 34.14 25.52 1.04
CA VAL A 1119 34.47 24.53 -0.01
C VAL A 1119 35.86 23.94 0.17
#